data_AF-A0A6J8AKI7-F1
#
_entry.id   AF-A0A6J8AKI7-F1
#
_cell.length_a   1.000
_cell.length_b   1.000
_cell.length_c   1.000
_cell.angle_alpha   90.00
_cell.angle_beta   90.00
_cell.angle_gamma   90.00
#
_symmetry.space_group_name_H-M   'P 1'
#
loop_
_entity.id
_entity.type
_entity.pdbx_description
1 polymer ?
#
loop_
_entity_poly.entity_id
_entity_poly.type
_entity_poly.pdbx_seq_one_letter_code
_entity_poly.pdbx_strand_id
1 'polypeptide(L)'
;MHKIGKASCGCLKSVKIDSDGQKLSWCLRKNKYRQSKITFRHDLLHHRSEHQWFAHVRYLHDSSDINKARLSPINIQMLSENIHEQIFGKISEEKTSDSVNPETLKKVQYHLESHGLWNKDCPIIPDVQLQLPKLLDKDIDKHFLELGKKQTESYRKLAEMIIASKMPKCPNKWVMSAGWTKYDSDTGKAVPVDFPEEDVCVFDIELVVQEGHYPTLATAVTTKHWYSWCSDRVMEDKNKLATQIWPEDLIPLETSMDQHGPDKSRWRDRLVIGHNVGFDRSFVKEQYYIEKSKLRFLDTMSLHIGVCGQTSFQRILYQATKKGTNRKDVREYLAGKQQKHVQSDDTWKEVSTMNNLNDVYQLHCNGKPLQKDTRDIFVKGTMKDVRERFQELMKYCSSDVIATLKVFKVLWPQFLDRFPHPVTLAGMMEMGTAYLPINQNWNRYIQQSNSVYDDLQRELKSILMKLANEACTKIHDERYKDDPWLWDLDWSTKDIRIKKAPKTKAKKVEEKDETAEDRINRILATSERLYKIRSHMAGYPGWYKDLCMRLNKEDWLPGPSLISLQMRVAPKLMRLMWEGYPVHYDSKLGWGYVVPDPEKLEEDKDMLEDVDSDSDGEEKTGEEMSKYPVRCMLFQKEGRHDIGIPGCWFYQIPHKDGKGKNVGNPLAKDYLAKVEDGILKALSGTDANRALKLSIMCSYWKNAMKRIEGQMALGLKKEDLPSNVIKPTRVLFVGAGTITKLWSGANMADDQLMHGDSYAKLHGCTAFGWMTLQGNKGDKTDLHSKTAETVGISRDHAKVFNYGRIYGAGQKFAERLLMQFNHRLTAKEAATKAKIMYGTTKGRRIKGGKWAEGTESEMFNRLEDIATSDLPRTPVLGCCISKALEPDNVGDDFMTSRINWVVQSSAVDFLHLMLVCMRWLLDTYNIDGRFAISIHDEVRYLVKEEDQYRAALALHITNLLTRSLFAYQLGMDDLPQSVAFFSAVDIDQCLRKEVTMNCVTPSNPHGMERGYGIPPGQAYDIMETLKMTGGSLSEKNLPCDNDSEVEMKQAV
;
A
#
# COMPACT_ATOMS: atom_id res chain seq x y z
N MET A 1 -15.97 -73.49 2.50
CA MET A 1 -16.66 -73.27 3.80
C MET A 1 -17.22 -71.84 3.80
N HIS A 2 -18.48 -71.73 4.22
CA HIS A 2 -19.50 -70.66 4.09
C HIS A 2 -19.05 -69.18 4.10
N LYS A 3 -19.68 -68.20 3.40
CA LYS A 3 -20.64 -68.16 2.27
C LYS A 3 -20.63 -66.69 1.79
N ILE A 4 -20.31 -66.43 0.52
CA ILE A 4 -20.36 -65.13 -0.16
C ILE A 4 -21.72 -65.02 -0.87
N GLY A 5 -22.35 -63.83 -0.85
CA GLY A 5 -23.57 -63.53 -1.60
C GLY A 5 -23.49 -62.19 -2.33
N LYS A 6 -23.36 -62.27 -3.67
CA LYS A 6 -23.51 -61.18 -4.65
C LYS A 6 -25.00 -60.87 -4.90
N ALA A 7 -25.31 -59.64 -5.29
CA ALA A 7 -26.38 -59.35 -6.25
C ALA A 7 -26.06 -58.07 -7.04
N SER A 8 -26.34 -58.13 -8.34
CA SER A 8 -26.04 -57.15 -9.40
C SER A 8 -27.23 -57.08 -10.36
N CYS A 9 -27.56 -55.88 -10.86
CA CYS A 9 -28.26 -55.51 -12.12
C CYS A 9 -28.92 -54.14 -11.89
N GLY A 10 -28.86 -53.10 -12.73
CA GLY A 10 -28.60 -53.03 -14.16
C GLY A 10 -29.91 -52.79 -14.91
N CYS A 11 -30.21 -51.54 -15.30
CA CYS A 11 -31.06 -51.21 -16.47
C CYS A 11 -30.89 -49.75 -16.91
N LEU A 12 -30.42 -49.58 -18.14
CA LEU A 12 -30.34 -48.37 -18.96
C LEU A 12 -31.12 -48.66 -20.26
N LYS A 13 -31.92 -47.69 -20.76
CA LYS A 13 -32.43 -47.44 -22.14
C LYS A 13 -33.65 -46.49 -22.01
N SER A 14 -33.96 -45.51 -22.86
CA SER A 14 -33.59 -45.16 -24.23
C SER A 14 -34.17 -43.78 -24.60
N VAL A 15 -33.57 -43.11 -25.60
CA VAL A 15 -34.03 -41.88 -26.27
C VAL A 15 -35.23 -42.14 -27.20
N LYS A 16 -36.19 -41.19 -27.29
CA LYS A 16 -37.01 -40.90 -28.49
C LYS A 16 -37.42 -39.42 -28.54
N ILE A 17 -37.23 -38.82 -29.71
CA ILE A 17 -37.80 -37.56 -30.20
C ILE A 17 -39.06 -37.94 -31.00
N ASP A 18 -40.19 -37.23 -30.85
CA ASP A 18 -40.84 -36.52 -31.97
C ASP A 18 -42.06 -35.65 -31.59
N SER A 19 -42.19 -34.58 -32.38
CA SER A 19 -43.39 -33.86 -32.85
C SER A 19 -44.66 -33.84 -32.00
N ASP A 20 -44.98 -32.69 -31.43
CA ASP A 20 -46.10 -31.89 -31.92
C ASP A 20 -46.11 -30.52 -31.22
N GLY A 21 -45.96 -29.46 -32.02
CA GLY A 21 -46.01 -28.10 -31.54
C GLY A 21 -47.41 -27.75 -31.05
N GLN A 22 -47.51 -27.16 -29.86
CA GLN A 22 -48.58 -26.21 -29.58
C GLN A 22 -48.27 -25.30 -28.39
N LYS A 23 -48.35 -24.00 -28.73
CA LYS A 23 -48.40 -22.78 -27.93
C LYS A 23 -48.84 -22.95 -26.46
N LEU A 24 -48.06 -22.38 -25.54
CA LEU A 24 -48.50 -22.02 -24.19
C LEU A 24 -48.76 -20.51 -24.12
N SER A 25 -50.04 -20.14 -24.06
CA SER A 25 -50.48 -18.81 -23.59
C SER A 25 -51.80 -18.91 -22.81
N TRP A 26 -51.69 -18.54 -21.53
CA TRP A 26 -52.67 -17.83 -20.68
C TRP A 26 -53.99 -18.52 -20.22
N CYS A 27 -53.98 -18.80 -18.90
CA CYS A 27 -54.91 -18.30 -17.86
C CYS A 27 -56.23 -18.99 -17.46
N LEU A 28 -56.33 -19.16 -16.12
CA LEU A 28 -57.49 -19.07 -15.22
C LEU A 28 -58.52 -20.23 -15.31
N ARG A 29 -59.06 -20.85 -14.25
CA ARG A 29 -59.21 -20.45 -12.84
C ARG A 29 -59.81 -21.62 -12.03
N LYS A 30 -59.60 -21.55 -10.70
CA LYS A 30 -60.45 -22.07 -9.59
C LYS A 30 -60.50 -23.60 -9.44
N ASN A 31 -60.57 -24.21 -8.26
CA ASN A 31 -60.66 -23.82 -6.85
C ASN A 31 -60.58 -25.19 -6.13
N LYS A 32 -59.89 -25.40 -5.01
CA LYS A 32 -60.36 -25.17 -3.64
C LYS A 32 -59.36 -25.92 -2.75
N TYR A 33 -58.83 -25.29 -1.71
CA TYR A 33 -58.84 -25.85 -0.36
C TYR A 33 -58.69 -24.70 0.66
N ARG A 34 -59.67 -24.62 1.55
CA ARG A 34 -59.77 -23.79 2.77
C ARG A 34 -58.87 -24.38 3.86
N GLN A 35 -58.47 -23.72 4.96
CA GLN A 35 -58.35 -22.34 5.42
C GLN A 35 -57.87 -22.51 6.88
N SER A 36 -56.70 -22.03 7.23
CA SER A 36 -56.40 -21.55 8.60
C SER A 36 -55.63 -20.24 8.45
N LYS A 37 -56.22 -19.21 9.04
CA LYS A 37 -55.94 -17.78 8.84
C LYS A 37 -54.64 -17.37 9.53
N ILE A 38 -53.69 -16.79 8.79
CA ILE A 38 -52.87 -15.67 9.25
C ILE A 38 -52.72 -14.70 8.06
N THR A 39 -53.27 -13.51 8.22
CA THR A 39 -53.29 -12.41 7.24
C THR A 39 -51.93 -11.73 7.13
N PHE A 40 -51.37 -11.72 5.91
CA PHE A 40 -50.28 -10.81 5.50
C PHE A 40 -50.85 -9.41 5.24
N ARG A 41 -50.28 -8.40 5.91
CA ARG A 41 -50.40 -6.98 5.52
C ARG A 41 -49.04 -6.52 5.01
N HIS A 42 -49.06 -6.02 3.78
CA HIS A 42 -48.09 -5.13 3.19
C HIS A 42 -48.18 -3.79 3.92
N ASP A 43 -47.14 -3.38 4.64
CA ASP A 43 -46.83 -1.98 5.02
C ASP A 43 -45.42 -1.96 5.66
N LEU A 44 -44.56 -1.05 5.18
CA LEU A 44 -43.37 -0.47 5.85
C LEU A 44 -42.40 -1.42 6.59
N LEU A 45 -41.29 -1.80 5.92
CA LEU A 45 -40.07 -2.32 6.56
C LEU A 45 -38.86 -1.40 6.26
N HIS A 46 -39.03 -0.13 6.60
CA HIS A 46 -37.97 0.71 7.15
C HIS A 46 -38.42 1.04 8.59
N HIS A 47 -37.51 1.00 9.56
CA HIS A 47 -37.75 1.06 11.02
C HIS A 47 -38.21 -0.25 11.69
N ARG A 48 -37.23 -1.12 12.01
CA ARG A 48 -37.23 -1.93 13.24
C ARG A 48 -35.82 -2.50 13.46
N SER A 49 -34.92 -1.66 13.96
CA SER A 49 -33.62 -2.09 14.50
C SER A 49 -33.10 -1.09 15.53
N GLU A 50 -33.97 -0.53 16.37
CA GLU A 50 -33.55 0.39 17.43
C GLU A 50 -34.27 0.22 18.78
N HIS A 51 -35.43 -0.42 18.90
CA HIS A 51 -36.14 -0.48 20.18
C HIS A 51 -36.61 -1.90 20.53
N GLN A 52 -35.66 -2.77 20.91
CA GLN A 52 -35.96 -3.97 21.71
C GLN A 52 -34.70 -4.50 22.42
N TRP A 53 -33.96 -3.61 23.11
CA TRP A 53 -32.88 -3.96 24.05
C TRP A 53 -33.10 -3.34 25.45
N PHE A 54 -34.31 -2.87 25.74
CA PHE A 54 -34.73 -2.41 27.08
C PHE A 54 -35.70 -3.41 27.70
N ALA A 55 -35.20 -4.56 28.17
CA ALA A 55 -35.84 -5.38 29.21
C ALA A 55 -35.04 -6.67 29.51
N HIS A 56 -33.78 -6.54 29.95
CA HIS A 56 -33.15 -7.46 30.92
C HIS A 56 -31.79 -6.89 31.36
N VAL A 57 -31.80 -5.65 31.85
CA VAL A 57 -30.73 -5.07 32.66
C VAL A 57 -31.32 -4.83 34.03
N ARG A 58 -31.33 -5.88 34.85
CA ARG A 58 -31.50 -5.79 36.29
C ARG A 58 -30.55 -6.81 36.91
N TYR A 59 -29.30 -6.41 37.08
CA TYR A 59 -28.59 -6.55 38.34
C TYR A 59 -27.31 -5.71 38.27
N LEU A 60 -27.20 -4.79 39.25
CA LEU A 60 -26.06 -3.91 39.58
C LEU A 60 -25.69 -2.81 38.58
N HIS A 61 -26.54 -1.78 38.44
CA HIS A 61 -26.08 -0.39 38.40
C HIS A 61 -27.19 0.50 38.96
N ASP A 62 -26.82 1.30 39.97
CA ASP A 62 -27.66 2.35 40.52
C ASP A 62 -27.86 3.42 39.42
N SER A 63 -29.10 3.82 39.17
CA SER A 63 -29.50 4.64 38.01
C SER A 63 -29.27 6.15 38.22
N SER A 64 -28.32 6.49 39.09
CA SER A 64 -28.05 7.85 39.59
C SER A 64 -26.77 8.50 39.02
N ASP A 65 -25.89 7.76 38.33
CA ASP A 65 -24.55 8.26 37.93
C ASP A 65 -24.41 8.80 36.50
N ILE A 66 -25.47 8.85 35.68
CA ILE A 66 -25.41 9.37 34.30
C ILE A 66 -25.18 10.91 34.25
N ASN A 67 -25.24 11.61 35.39
CA ASN A 67 -25.29 13.08 35.48
C ASN A 67 -23.96 13.80 35.79
N LYS A 68 -22.78 13.21 35.57
CA LYS A 68 -21.48 13.81 35.96
C LYS A 68 -20.37 13.87 34.88
N ALA A 69 -20.71 13.80 33.59
CA ALA A 69 -19.69 13.93 32.55
C ALA A 69 -18.96 15.29 32.63
N ARG A 70 -17.62 15.30 32.67
CA ARG A 70 -16.82 16.54 32.72
C ARG A 70 -16.85 17.23 31.36
N LEU A 71 -17.46 18.41 31.29
CA LEU A 71 -17.54 19.21 30.07
C LEU A 71 -16.59 20.41 30.14
N SER A 72 -15.99 20.74 29.01
CA SER A 72 -15.23 21.97 28.81
C SER A 72 -16.13 23.20 28.61
N PRO A 73 -15.59 24.44 28.66
CA PRO A 73 -16.35 25.67 28.40
C PRO A 73 -17.04 25.75 27.02
N ILE A 74 -16.68 24.85 26.09
CA ILE A 74 -17.27 24.75 24.75
C ILE A 74 -18.10 23.46 24.55
N ASN A 75 -18.55 22.84 25.65
CA ASN A 75 -19.38 21.63 25.68
C ASN A 75 -18.73 20.39 25.04
N ILE A 76 -17.40 20.29 25.07
CA ILE A 76 -16.67 19.05 24.72
C ILE A 76 -16.47 18.21 25.97
N GLN A 77 -16.82 16.93 25.90
CA GLN A 77 -16.58 15.96 26.97
C GLN A 77 -15.08 15.66 27.11
N MET A 78 -14.57 15.94 28.30
CA MET A 78 -13.20 15.68 28.71
C MET A 78 -13.08 14.31 29.40
N LEU A 79 -11.86 13.88 29.72
CA LEU A 79 -11.62 12.63 30.44
C LEU A 79 -12.45 12.51 31.72
N SER A 80 -12.72 11.28 32.18
CA SER A 80 -13.32 11.06 33.49
C SER A 80 -12.42 11.62 34.60
N GLU A 81 -13.01 12.00 35.74
CA GLU A 81 -12.28 12.52 36.90
C GLU A 81 -11.21 11.51 37.37
N ASN A 82 -11.56 10.23 37.42
CA ASN A 82 -10.67 9.15 37.82
C ASN A 82 -9.39 9.07 36.97
N ILE A 83 -9.48 9.22 35.65
CA ILE A 83 -8.32 9.11 34.76
C ILE A 83 -7.51 10.42 34.76
N HIS A 84 -8.20 11.55 34.79
CA HIS A 84 -7.56 12.87 34.81
C HIS A 84 -6.65 13.04 36.04
N GLU A 85 -7.14 12.68 37.23
CA GLU A 85 -6.36 12.77 38.47
C GLU A 85 -5.08 11.92 38.42
N GLN A 86 -5.11 10.78 37.71
CA GLN A 86 -3.97 9.88 37.60
C GLN A 86 -2.90 10.37 36.61
N ILE A 87 -3.27 11.17 35.60
CA ILE A 87 -2.36 11.63 34.54
C ILE A 87 -1.90 13.07 34.78
N PHE A 88 -2.84 13.99 35.01
CA PHE A 88 -2.58 15.43 35.12
C PHE A 88 -2.58 15.92 36.58
N GLY A 89 -2.98 15.07 37.52
CA GLY A 89 -3.09 15.39 38.94
C GLY A 89 -4.46 16.01 39.31
N LYS A 90 -4.64 16.33 40.60
CA LYS A 90 -5.89 16.94 41.08
C LYS A 90 -6.07 18.35 40.52
N ILE A 91 -7.27 18.64 40.04
CA ILE A 91 -7.68 19.99 39.65
C ILE A 91 -7.72 20.85 40.91
N SER A 92 -6.78 21.78 41.07
CA SER A 92 -6.85 22.77 42.16
C SER A 92 -7.90 23.83 41.82
N GLU A 93 -8.71 24.23 42.82
CA GLU A 93 -9.75 25.28 42.67
C GLU A 93 -9.17 26.65 42.24
N GLU A 94 -7.86 26.88 42.43
CA GLU A 94 -7.17 28.06 41.90
C GLU A 94 -6.98 28.00 40.37
N LYS A 95 -6.80 26.80 39.78
CA LYS A 95 -6.61 26.61 38.33
C LYS A 95 -7.90 26.73 37.51
N THR A 96 -9.07 26.47 38.09
CA THR A 96 -10.35 26.58 37.37
C THR A 96 -10.74 28.03 37.07
N SER A 97 -10.33 28.99 37.92
CA SER A 97 -10.56 30.42 37.71
C SER A 97 -9.58 31.10 36.73
N ASP A 98 -8.41 30.49 36.47
CA ASP A 98 -7.35 30.99 35.58
C ASP A 98 -7.28 30.28 34.21
N SER A 99 -8.15 29.30 33.93
CA SER A 99 -7.91 28.31 32.86
C SER A 99 -7.97 28.85 31.42
N VAL A 100 -8.74 29.91 31.11
CA VAL A 100 -8.72 30.55 29.79
C VAL A 100 -9.01 32.04 29.93
N ASN A 101 -8.16 32.89 29.35
CA ASN A 101 -8.40 34.34 29.31
C ASN A 101 -9.81 34.63 28.73
N PRO A 102 -10.67 35.40 29.42
CA PRO A 102 -12.02 35.72 28.95
C PRO A 102 -12.06 36.34 27.55
N GLU A 103 -11.01 37.06 27.15
CA GLU A 103 -10.87 37.60 25.80
C GLU A 103 -10.65 36.51 24.75
N THR A 104 -9.89 35.47 25.09
CA THR A 104 -9.65 34.31 24.21
C THR A 104 -10.94 33.51 24.04
N LEU A 105 -11.71 33.27 25.11
CA LEU A 105 -13.01 32.60 25.01
C LEU A 105 -13.99 33.35 24.09
N LYS A 106 -14.04 34.68 24.16
CA LYS A 106 -14.86 35.49 23.25
C LYS A 106 -14.43 35.33 21.79
N LYS A 107 -13.12 35.27 21.51
CA LYS A 107 -12.59 35.02 20.16
C LYS A 107 -12.99 33.63 19.65
N VAL A 108 -12.89 32.61 20.50
CA VAL A 108 -13.30 31.24 20.19
C VAL A 108 -14.79 31.16 19.89
N GLN A 109 -15.62 31.78 20.74
CA GLN A 109 -17.07 31.85 20.53
C GLN A 109 -17.38 32.52 19.19
N TYR A 110 -16.83 33.71 18.92
CA TYR A 110 -17.03 34.42 17.65
C TYR A 110 -16.59 33.58 16.44
N HIS A 111 -15.46 32.88 16.55
CA HIS A 111 -14.96 32.01 15.49
C HIS A 111 -15.90 30.82 15.23
N LEU A 112 -16.33 30.10 16.26
CA LEU A 112 -17.25 28.96 16.13
C LEU A 112 -18.64 29.39 15.65
N GLU A 113 -19.14 30.55 16.09
CA GLU A 113 -20.39 31.15 15.61
C GLU A 113 -20.29 31.50 14.12
N SER A 114 -19.19 32.14 13.68
CA SER A 114 -18.97 32.50 12.27
C SER A 114 -18.97 31.29 11.32
N HIS A 115 -18.64 30.10 11.84
CA HIS A 115 -18.63 28.84 11.10
C HIS A 115 -19.88 27.97 11.33
N GLY A 116 -20.84 28.42 12.15
CA GLY A 116 -22.10 27.73 12.43
C GLY A 116 -21.93 26.46 13.26
N LEU A 117 -20.99 26.45 14.20
CA LEU A 117 -20.64 25.28 15.04
C LEU A 117 -20.95 25.49 16.54
N TRP A 118 -21.19 26.71 16.98
CA TRP A 118 -21.49 27.02 18.39
C TRP A 118 -22.85 26.44 18.83
N ASN A 119 -22.95 26.02 20.10
CA ASN A 119 -24.17 25.51 20.74
C ASN A 119 -24.88 24.34 20.03
N LYS A 120 -24.13 23.43 19.39
CA LYS A 120 -24.71 22.17 18.89
C LYS A 120 -24.70 21.10 19.98
N ASP A 121 -25.77 20.32 20.05
CA ASP A 121 -25.90 19.20 20.99
C ASP A 121 -24.86 18.11 20.71
N CYS A 122 -24.24 17.59 21.76
CA CYS A 122 -23.22 16.54 21.67
C CYS A 122 -23.74 15.24 22.29
N PRO A 123 -23.58 14.08 21.61
CA PRO A 123 -23.81 12.80 22.27
C PRO A 123 -22.76 12.60 23.37
N ILE A 124 -23.20 12.37 24.60
CA ILE A 124 -22.33 12.06 25.75
C ILE A 124 -21.93 10.58 25.68
N ILE A 125 -20.63 10.32 25.76
CA ILE A 125 -20.05 8.98 25.80
C ILE A 125 -20.01 8.51 27.27
N PRO A 126 -20.22 7.22 27.59
CA PRO A 126 -20.13 6.74 28.96
C PRO A 126 -18.74 6.99 29.59
N ASP A 127 -18.70 7.42 30.84
CA ASP A 127 -17.45 7.61 31.60
C ASP A 127 -16.73 6.28 31.81
N VAL A 128 -15.40 6.32 31.67
CA VAL A 128 -14.53 5.15 31.85
C VAL A 128 -13.83 5.24 33.21
N GLN A 129 -14.00 4.20 34.04
CA GLN A 129 -13.26 4.04 35.29
C GLN A 129 -12.15 3.00 35.09
N LEU A 130 -10.90 3.42 35.26
CA LEU A 130 -9.73 2.57 35.02
C LEU A 130 -8.59 2.95 35.97
N GLN A 131 -8.04 1.97 36.66
CA GLN A 131 -6.81 2.15 37.41
C GLN A 131 -5.60 1.98 36.47
N LEU A 132 -4.90 3.08 36.21
CA LEU A 132 -3.73 3.08 35.34
C LEU A 132 -2.54 2.38 36.01
N PRO A 133 -1.64 1.77 35.19
CA PRO A 133 -0.34 1.34 35.66
C PRO A 133 0.42 2.45 36.37
N LYS A 134 1.16 2.10 37.42
CA LYS A 134 1.97 3.10 38.15
C LYS A 134 3.00 3.70 37.21
N LEU A 135 2.86 5.00 36.93
CA LEU A 135 3.83 5.77 36.16
C LEU A 135 5.16 5.82 36.93
N LEU A 136 6.27 5.84 36.19
CA LEU A 136 7.62 5.90 36.76
C LEU A 136 7.91 7.24 37.44
N ASP A 137 7.24 8.30 37.00
CA ASP A 137 7.32 9.66 37.54
C ASP A 137 5.91 10.25 37.63
N LYS A 138 5.75 11.35 38.37
CA LYS A 138 4.49 12.11 38.47
C LYS A 138 4.17 12.90 37.21
N ASP A 139 5.19 13.23 36.43
CA ASP A 139 5.08 13.96 35.17
C ASP A 139 5.12 12.98 33.99
N ILE A 140 4.14 13.07 33.10
CA ILE A 140 4.04 12.19 31.93
C ILE A 140 5.23 12.35 30.98
N ASP A 141 5.78 13.56 30.85
CA ASP A 141 6.95 13.79 30.00
C ASP A 141 8.19 13.08 30.54
N LYS A 142 8.45 13.24 31.85
CA LYS A 142 9.54 12.55 32.53
C LYS A 142 9.36 11.03 32.51
N HIS A 143 8.12 10.55 32.61
CA HIS A 143 7.83 9.12 32.48
C HIS A 143 8.33 8.58 31.14
N PHE A 144 7.97 9.20 30.01
CA PHE A 144 8.43 8.77 28.69
C PHE A 144 9.93 8.97 28.48
N LEU A 145 10.52 10.01 29.05
CA LEU A 145 11.96 10.24 29.04
C LEU A 145 12.71 9.07 29.72
N GLU A 146 12.27 8.68 30.92
CA GLU A 146 12.88 7.56 31.67
C GLU A 146 12.61 6.20 31.01
N LEU A 147 11.43 6.00 30.40
CA LEU A 147 11.16 4.81 29.59
C LEU A 147 12.14 4.68 28.42
N GLY A 148 12.31 5.76 27.66
CA GLY A 148 13.24 5.80 26.52
C GLY A 148 14.68 5.51 26.96
N LYS A 149 15.14 6.11 28.07
CA LYS A 149 16.47 5.84 28.64
C LYS A 149 16.63 4.38 29.03
N LYS A 150 15.72 3.84 29.85
CA LYS A 150 15.79 2.45 30.35
C LYS A 150 15.84 1.42 29.21
N GLN A 151 15.10 1.66 28.13
CA GLN A 151 15.07 0.74 26.98
C GLN A 151 16.31 0.85 26.06
N THR A 152 17.02 1.98 26.06
CA THR A 152 18.13 2.25 25.13
C THR A 152 19.52 2.29 25.77
N GLU A 153 19.60 2.41 27.10
CA GLU A 153 20.86 2.66 27.81
C GLU A 153 21.92 1.59 27.53
N SER A 154 21.55 0.31 27.55
CA SER A 154 22.49 -0.79 27.29
C SER A 154 23.04 -0.74 25.86
N TYR A 155 22.17 -0.57 24.87
CA TYR A 155 22.56 -0.45 23.46
C TYR A 155 23.36 0.82 23.17
N ARG A 156 23.04 1.93 23.82
CA ARG A 156 23.81 3.18 23.70
C ARG A 156 25.24 3.01 24.20
N LYS A 157 25.43 2.34 25.35
CA LYS A 157 26.77 2.03 25.88
C LYS A 157 27.56 1.16 24.90
N LEU A 158 26.91 0.17 24.26
CA LEU A 158 27.54 -0.66 23.22
C LEU A 158 27.96 0.16 21.98
N ALA A 159 27.11 1.08 21.52
CA ALA A 159 27.42 1.97 20.40
C ALA A 159 28.60 2.91 20.73
N GLU A 160 28.60 3.50 21.92
CA GLU A 160 29.70 4.37 22.38
C GLU A 160 31.01 3.59 22.55
N MET A 161 30.94 2.33 23.00
CA MET A 161 32.09 1.45 23.14
C MET A 161 32.79 1.17 21.80
N ILE A 162 32.05 0.87 20.73
CA ILE A 162 32.66 0.61 19.40
C ILE A 162 33.20 1.88 18.75
N ILE A 163 32.60 3.04 19.02
CA ILE A 163 33.09 4.34 18.55
C ILE A 163 34.42 4.70 19.22
N ALA A 164 34.50 4.53 20.55
CA ALA A 164 35.70 4.81 21.34
C ALA A 164 36.85 3.83 21.06
N SER A 165 36.53 2.59 20.67
CA SER A 165 37.51 1.56 20.39
C SER A 165 38.34 1.87 19.13
N LYS A 166 39.63 1.54 19.19
CA LYS A 166 40.51 1.56 18.02
C LYS A 166 40.21 0.34 17.15
N MET A 167 40.04 0.56 15.85
CA MET A 167 39.74 -0.53 14.92
C MET A 167 40.90 -1.54 14.90
N PRO A 168 40.61 -2.85 15.03
CA PRO A 168 41.63 -3.88 14.94
C PRO A 168 42.24 -3.93 13.53
N LYS A 169 43.49 -4.41 13.43
CA LYS A 169 44.20 -4.54 12.15
C LYS A 169 43.45 -5.54 11.27
N CYS A 170 43.09 -5.11 10.06
CA CYS A 170 42.47 -5.99 9.06
C CYS A 170 43.45 -7.10 8.66
N PRO A 171 43.01 -8.36 8.54
CA PRO A 171 43.85 -9.44 8.07
C PRO A 171 44.27 -9.22 6.61
N ASN A 172 45.51 -9.58 6.28
CA ASN A 172 46.05 -9.46 4.92
C ASN A 172 45.60 -10.62 4.01
N LYS A 173 45.27 -11.78 4.59
CA LYS A 173 44.82 -12.97 3.87
C LYS A 173 43.65 -13.59 4.62
N TRP A 174 42.57 -13.83 3.91
CA TRP A 174 41.35 -14.44 4.45
C TRP A 174 41.39 -15.96 4.28
N VAL A 175 40.91 -16.69 5.28
CA VAL A 175 40.78 -18.15 5.22
C VAL A 175 39.40 -18.50 4.66
N MET A 176 39.40 -19.35 3.64
CA MET A 176 38.17 -19.88 3.05
C MET A 176 37.77 -21.14 3.83
N SER A 177 36.92 -20.96 4.84
CA SER A 177 36.42 -22.02 5.72
C SER A 177 34.93 -21.81 5.96
N ALA A 178 34.16 -22.91 5.99
CA ALA A 178 32.73 -22.90 6.25
C ALA A 178 32.43 -22.38 7.67
N GLY A 179 31.39 -21.54 7.80
CA GLY A 179 31.01 -20.93 9.06
C GLY A 179 31.88 -19.72 9.44
N TRP A 180 31.88 -19.35 10.72
CA TRP A 180 32.60 -18.19 11.21
C TRP A 180 34.08 -18.49 11.49
N THR A 181 34.95 -17.59 11.05
CA THR A 181 36.37 -17.59 11.36
C THR A 181 36.75 -16.26 12.03
N LYS A 182 37.31 -16.34 13.23
CA LYS A 182 37.86 -15.22 14.01
C LYS A 182 39.32 -14.99 13.64
N TYR A 183 39.69 -13.73 13.45
CA TYR A 183 41.07 -13.31 13.21
C TYR A 183 41.57 -12.49 14.40
N ASP A 184 42.56 -13.05 15.09
CA ASP A 184 43.21 -12.41 16.22
C ASP A 184 44.04 -11.21 15.75
N SER A 185 43.86 -10.04 16.38
CA SER A 185 44.46 -8.80 15.92
C SER A 185 45.94 -8.65 16.30
N ASP A 186 46.40 -9.39 17.32
CA ASP A 186 47.78 -9.36 17.81
C ASP A 186 48.63 -10.46 17.15
N THR A 187 48.07 -11.66 17.00
CA THR A 187 48.77 -12.83 16.45
C THR A 187 48.49 -13.08 14.97
N GLY A 188 47.42 -12.50 14.42
CA GLY A 188 46.98 -12.76 13.03
C GLY A 188 46.44 -14.18 12.81
N LYS A 189 46.26 -14.97 13.87
CA LYS A 189 45.83 -16.37 13.79
C LYS A 189 44.34 -16.44 13.48
N ALA A 190 43.97 -17.28 12.51
CA ALA A 190 42.60 -17.62 12.18
C ALA A 190 42.12 -18.80 13.03
N VAL A 191 40.98 -18.64 13.71
CA VAL A 191 40.37 -19.66 14.58
C VAL A 191 38.89 -19.81 14.22
N PRO A 192 38.39 -21.02 13.95
CA PRO A 192 36.96 -21.24 13.71
C PRO A 192 36.18 -21.00 15.01
N VAL A 193 35.03 -20.33 14.91
CA VAL A 193 34.11 -20.04 16.01
C VAL A 193 32.67 -20.27 15.55
N ASP A 194 31.74 -20.46 16.47
CA ASP A 194 30.33 -20.66 16.11
C ASP A 194 29.62 -19.35 15.74
N PHE A 195 29.95 -18.26 16.44
CA PHE A 195 29.43 -16.91 16.20
C PHE A 195 30.36 -15.86 16.85
N PRO A 196 30.23 -14.55 16.53
CA PRO A 196 31.05 -13.50 17.14
C PRO A 196 30.87 -13.40 18.67
N GLU A 197 31.98 -13.46 19.41
CA GLU A 197 31.96 -13.52 20.87
C GLU A 197 31.52 -12.20 21.52
N GLU A 198 31.93 -11.06 20.97
CA GLU A 198 31.61 -9.74 21.53
C GLU A 198 30.14 -9.32 21.31
N ASP A 199 29.65 -8.42 22.17
CA ASP A 199 28.25 -7.99 22.16
C ASP A 199 27.95 -6.87 21.15
N VAL A 200 28.97 -6.31 20.47
CA VAL A 200 28.80 -5.29 19.43
C VAL A 200 29.68 -5.57 18.22
N CYS A 201 29.09 -5.48 17.02
CA CYS A 201 29.81 -5.63 15.77
C CYS A 201 29.28 -4.70 14.67
N VAL A 202 30.15 -4.36 13.71
CA VAL A 202 29.71 -3.87 12.39
C VAL A 202 29.71 -5.05 11.43
N PHE A 203 28.63 -5.21 10.69
CA PHE A 203 28.32 -6.42 9.92
C PHE A 203 27.79 -6.07 8.53
N ASP A 204 28.18 -6.86 7.54
CA ASP A 204 27.78 -6.75 6.14
C ASP A 204 27.75 -8.13 5.47
N ILE A 205 26.78 -8.37 4.59
CA ILE A 205 26.55 -9.65 3.91
C ILE A 205 26.47 -9.44 2.40
N GLU A 206 27.07 -10.37 1.65
CA GLU A 206 26.95 -10.45 0.20
C GLU A 206 26.34 -11.78 -0.25
N LEU A 207 25.55 -11.71 -1.33
CA LEU A 207 24.89 -12.86 -1.94
C LEU A 207 25.04 -12.89 -3.46
N VAL A 208 25.13 -14.10 -4.03
CA VAL A 208 25.09 -14.30 -5.48
C VAL A 208 23.65 -14.34 -5.95
N VAL A 209 23.17 -13.26 -6.59
CA VAL A 209 21.76 -13.07 -6.96
C VAL A 209 21.23 -14.17 -7.88
N GLN A 210 22.08 -14.71 -8.77
CA GLN A 210 21.69 -15.77 -9.70
C GLN A 210 21.40 -17.12 -9.01
N GLU A 211 21.96 -17.34 -7.82
CA GLU A 211 21.86 -18.60 -7.07
C GLU A 211 20.75 -18.56 -6.01
N GLY A 212 20.01 -17.45 -5.94
CA GLY A 212 18.86 -17.26 -5.07
C GLY A 212 19.17 -16.52 -3.76
N HIS A 213 18.31 -16.72 -2.75
CA HIS A 213 18.34 -16.01 -1.47
C HIS A 213 19.19 -16.74 -0.42
N TYR A 214 20.45 -17.04 -0.75
CA TYR A 214 21.36 -17.71 0.18
C TYR A 214 22.55 -16.80 0.52
N PRO A 215 22.85 -16.59 1.81
CA PRO A 215 24.02 -15.81 2.19
C PRO A 215 25.27 -16.52 1.68
N THR A 216 26.17 -15.77 1.05
CA THR A 216 27.38 -16.33 0.42
C THR A 216 28.62 -16.02 1.25
N LEU A 217 28.84 -14.74 1.53
CA LEU A 217 29.94 -14.25 2.35
C LEU A 217 29.40 -13.21 3.32
N ALA A 218 29.98 -13.16 4.52
CA ALA A 218 29.75 -12.05 5.43
C ALA A 218 31.05 -11.65 6.12
N THR A 219 31.16 -10.36 6.44
CA THR A 219 32.31 -9.82 7.15
C THR A 219 31.82 -9.06 8.36
N ALA A 220 32.49 -9.24 9.50
CA ALA A 220 32.21 -8.47 10.70
C ALA A 220 33.48 -7.94 11.35
N VAL A 221 33.38 -6.79 11.99
CA VAL A 221 34.43 -6.24 12.85
C VAL A 221 33.85 -5.90 14.22
N THR A 222 34.54 -6.32 15.27
CA THR A 222 34.18 -6.02 16.66
C THR A 222 35.19 -5.03 17.25
N THR A 223 35.10 -4.78 18.56
CA THR A 223 36.05 -3.91 19.27
C THR A 223 37.46 -4.49 19.32
N LYS A 224 37.62 -5.81 19.14
CA LYS A 224 38.89 -6.52 19.33
C LYS A 224 39.34 -7.31 18.09
N HIS A 225 38.40 -7.88 17.33
CA HIS A 225 38.71 -8.89 16.32
C HIS A 225 37.98 -8.63 14.99
N TRP A 226 38.53 -9.22 13.92
CA TRP A 226 37.85 -9.35 12.63
C TRP A 226 37.24 -10.75 12.50
N TYR A 227 36.14 -10.85 11.77
CA TYR A 227 35.45 -12.10 11.52
C TYR A 227 35.08 -12.20 10.03
N SER A 228 35.18 -13.40 9.48
CA SER A 228 34.61 -13.74 8.17
C SER A 228 33.70 -14.94 8.32
N TRP A 229 32.56 -14.91 7.64
CA TRP A 229 31.68 -16.06 7.48
C TRP A 229 31.65 -16.48 6.02
N CYS A 230 31.80 -17.78 5.75
CA CYS A 230 31.62 -18.32 4.40
C CYS A 230 30.57 -19.42 4.42
N SER A 231 29.70 -19.41 3.41
CA SER A 231 28.72 -20.48 3.21
C SER A 231 29.39 -21.78 2.79
N ASP A 232 28.85 -22.91 3.25
CA ASP A 232 29.19 -24.25 2.77
C ASP A 232 29.13 -24.38 1.24
N ARG A 233 28.24 -23.60 0.60
CA ARG A 233 28.05 -23.60 -0.86
C ARG A 233 29.23 -22.99 -1.62
N VAL A 234 29.99 -22.11 -0.97
CA VAL A 234 31.24 -21.59 -1.53
C VAL A 234 32.31 -22.68 -1.50
N MET A 235 32.23 -23.65 -0.61
CA MET A 235 33.22 -24.74 -0.51
C MET A 235 32.86 -25.94 -1.39
N GLU A 236 31.58 -26.30 -1.45
CA GLU A 236 31.10 -27.48 -2.17
C GLU A 236 30.11 -27.10 -3.28
N ASP A 237 30.24 -27.72 -4.46
CA ASP A 237 29.23 -27.68 -5.54
C ASP A 237 28.02 -28.55 -5.15
N LYS A 238 27.29 -28.15 -4.10
CA LYS A 238 26.01 -28.77 -3.78
C LYS A 238 24.95 -28.25 -4.74
N ASN A 239 24.54 -29.06 -5.70
CA ASN A 239 23.32 -28.86 -6.50
C ASN A 239 22.05 -29.06 -5.64
N LYS A 240 21.91 -28.33 -4.54
CA LYS A 240 20.64 -28.27 -3.81
C LYS A 240 19.79 -27.18 -4.44
N LEU A 241 18.96 -27.58 -5.41
CA LEU A 241 17.75 -26.88 -5.88
C LEU A 241 16.67 -26.79 -4.77
N ALA A 242 17.07 -26.60 -3.52
CA ALA A 242 16.13 -26.50 -2.41
C ALA A 242 15.30 -25.24 -2.62
N THR A 243 14.01 -25.42 -2.87
CA THR A 243 13.05 -24.33 -3.03
C THR A 243 12.70 -23.63 -1.70
N GLN A 244 13.14 -24.18 -0.58
CA GLN A 244 12.83 -23.70 0.77
C GLN A 244 14.09 -23.52 1.61
N ILE A 245 14.17 -22.38 2.29
CA ILE A 245 15.29 -21.98 3.15
C ILE A 245 14.94 -22.35 4.59
N TRP A 246 15.91 -22.89 5.31
CA TRP A 246 15.80 -23.27 6.72
C TRP A 246 16.74 -22.40 7.59
N PRO A 247 16.50 -22.31 8.92
CA PRO A 247 17.39 -21.59 9.83
C PRO A 247 18.87 -22.02 9.73
N GLU A 248 19.14 -23.28 9.39
CA GLU A 248 20.48 -23.86 9.20
C GLU A 248 21.24 -23.25 8.01
N ASP A 249 20.55 -22.72 7.01
CA ASP A 249 21.17 -22.07 5.85
C ASP A 249 21.55 -20.59 6.14
N LEU A 250 21.15 -20.06 7.30
CA LEU A 250 21.34 -18.65 7.69
C LEU A 250 22.59 -18.45 8.56
N ILE A 251 22.96 -17.18 8.74
CA ILE A 251 24.14 -16.80 9.51
C ILE A 251 23.78 -16.72 11.00
N PRO A 252 24.43 -17.51 11.88
CA PRO A 252 24.24 -17.39 13.32
C PRO A 252 24.99 -16.17 13.89
N LEU A 253 24.37 -15.41 14.78
CA LEU A 253 25.02 -14.30 15.51
C LEU A 253 24.98 -14.44 17.04
N GLU A 254 24.12 -15.32 17.57
CA GLU A 254 23.92 -15.48 19.01
C GLU A 254 23.95 -16.94 19.47
N THR A 255 23.71 -17.90 18.57
CA THR A 255 23.57 -19.33 18.84
C THR A 255 24.49 -20.16 17.96
N SER A 256 24.85 -21.37 18.39
CA SER A 256 25.54 -22.31 17.50
C SER A 256 24.59 -22.86 16.42
N MET A 257 25.13 -23.51 15.40
CA MET A 257 24.30 -24.05 14.30
C MET A 257 23.26 -25.06 14.78
N ASP A 258 23.60 -25.92 15.74
CA ASP A 258 22.70 -26.95 16.30
C ASP A 258 21.82 -26.43 17.44
N GLN A 259 21.94 -25.15 17.80
CA GLN A 259 21.21 -24.54 18.90
C GLN A 259 20.01 -23.74 18.41
N HIS A 260 18.84 -24.05 18.99
CA HIS A 260 17.54 -23.51 18.59
C HIS A 260 16.94 -22.53 19.62
N GLY A 261 17.76 -22.02 20.55
CA GLY A 261 17.36 -21.12 21.62
C GLY A 261 18.54 -20.66 22.49
N PRO A 262 18.31 -19.84 23.53
CA PRO A 262 19.40 -19.27 24.31
C PRO A 262 20.10 -20.31 25.21
N ASP A 263 21.43 -20.28 25.25
CA ASP A 263 22.29 -21.24 25.98
C ASP A 263 22.11 -21.22 27.51
N LYS A 264 21.70 -20.08 28.08
CA LYS A 264 21.58 -19.86 29.54
C LYS A 264 20.21 -19.36 29.98
N SER A 265 19.15 -19.80 29.29
CA SER A 265 17.75 -19.38 29.48
C SER A 265 17.48 -17.87 29.40
N ARG A 266 18.45 -17.05 28.99
CA ARG A 266 18.32 -15.60 28.79
C ARG A 266 19.18 -15.10 27.64
N TRP A 267 18.56 -14.31 26.76
CA TRP A 267 19.22 -13.53 25.73
C TRP A 267 20.05 -12.38 26.33
N ARG A 268 21.20 -12.10 25.71
CA ARG A 268 22.08 -10.97 26.07
C ARG A 268 21.78 -9.76 25.20
N ASP A 269 22.01 -8.57 25.73
CA ASP A 269 21.86 -7.33 24.98
C ASP A 269 23.01 -7.22 23.97
N ARG A 270 22.70 -7.32 22.67
CA ARG A 270 23.69 -7.27 21.58
C ARG A 270 23.30 -6.22 20.53
N LEU A 271 24.29 -5.63 19.88
CA LEU A 271 24.12 -4.56 18.91
C LEU A 271 24.87 -4.84 17.60
N VAL A 272 24.14 -4.88 16.50
CA VAL A 272 24.71 -4.98 15.15
C VAL A 272 24.52 -3.64 14.45
N ILE A 273 25.61 -3.13 13.86
CA ILE A 273 25.60 -1.91 13.05
C ILE A 273 25.90 -2.30 11.61
N GLY A 274 25.19 -1.73 10.65
CA GLY A 274 25.49 -1.96 9.24
C GLY A 274 24.93 -0.85 8.35
N HIS A 275 24.95 -1.06 7.04
CA HIS A 275 24.39 -0.13 6.06
C HIS A 275 23.33 -0.84 5.23
N ASN A 276 22.10 -0.34 5.27
CA ASN A 276 20.93 -1.05 4.74
C ASN A 276 20.67 -2.39 5.48
N VAL A 277 20.76 -2.34 6.81
CA VAL A 277 20.72 -3.50 7.70
C VAL A 277 19.43 -4.31 7.60
N GLY A 278 18.33 -3.74 7.12
CA GLY A 278 17.10 -4.50 6.88
C GLY A 278 17.31 -5.69 5.95
N PHE A 279 18.23 -5.57 4.98
CA PHE A 279 18.64 -6.66 4.10
C PHE A 279 19.51 -7.67 4.85
N ASP A 280 20.57 -7.20 5.53
CA ASP A 280 21.50 -8.06 6.28
C ASP A 280 20.80 -8.86 7.38
N ARG A 281 19.90 -8.21 8.12
CA ARG A 281 19.06 -8.79 9.17
C ARG A 281 18.27 -9.98 8.65
N SER A 282 17.81 -9.95 7.40
CA SER A 282 17.03 -11.04 6.84
C SER A 282 17.82 -12.35 6.72
N PHE A 283 19.15 -12.31 6.73
CA PHE A 283 19.97 -13.52 6.67
C PHE A 283 20.51 -13.97 8.04
N VAL A 284 20.03 -13.37 9.13
CA VAL A 284 20.42 -13.73 10.50
C VAL A 284 19.45 -14.77 11.07
N LYS A 285 19.99 -15.91 11.53
CA LYS A 285 19.23 -17.08 12.02
C LYS A 285 18.23 -16.73 13.12
N GLU A 286 18.70 -16.07 14.19
CA GLU A 286 17.93 -15.86 15.41
C GLU A 286 16.79 -14.85 15.25
N GLN A 287 16.76 -14.09 14.15
CA GLN A 287 15.68 -13.14 13.86
C GLN A 287 14.35 -13.82 13.52
N TYR A 288 14.42 -15.09 13.12
CA TYR A 288 13.26 -15.91 12.77
C TYR A 288 12.71 -16.74 13.93
N TYR A 289 13.37 -16.75 15.08
CA TYR A 289 12.83 -17.43 16.26
C TYR A 289 11.59 -16.71 16.78
N ILE A 290 10.65 -17.51 17.29
CA ILE A 290 9.40 -17.02 17.90
C ILE A 290 9.73 -16.24 19.18
N GLU A 291 10.60 -16.80 20.02
CA GLU A 291 11.09 -16.12 21.21
C GLU A 291 11.94 -14.91 20.81
N LYS A 292 11.61 -13.76 21.39
CA LYS A 292 12.22 -12.47 21.02
C LYS A 292 13.66 -12.40 21.50
N SER A 293 14.61 -12.36 20.54
CA SER A 293 16.00 -12.07 20.86
C SER A 293 16.21 -10.60 21.28
N LYS A 294 17.24 -10.38 22.10
CA LYS A 294 17.64 -9.04 22.55
C LYS A 294 18.65 -8.36 21.61
N LEU A 295 18.97 -8.98 20.48
CA LEU A 295 19.74 -8.35 19.42
C LEU A 295 18.97 -7.16 18.84
N ARG A 296 19.66 -6.04 18.64
CA ARG A 296 19.13 -4.87 17.95
C ARG A 296 20.06 -4.45 16.83
N PHE A 297 19.47 -3.84 15.81
CA PHE A 297 20.16 -3.41 14.61
C PHE A 297 20.11 -1.89 14.50
N LEU A 298 21.25 -1.27 14.19
CA LEU A 298 21.35 0.14 13.87
C LEU A 298 21.82 0.31 12.42
N ASP A 299 20.99 0.97 11.64
CA ASP A 299 21.22 1.19 10.22
C ASP A 299 21.80 2.58 9.96
N THR A 300 23.04 2.63 9.48
CA THR A 300 23.70 3.88 9.09
C THR A 300 22.98 4.60 7.94
N MET A 301 22.29 3.87 7.05
CA MET A 301 21.48 4.48 6.00
C MET A 301 20.28 5.23 6.60
N SER A 302 19.55 4.61 7.52
CA SER A 302 18.43 5.24 8.23
C SER A 302 18.87 6.45 9.07
N LEU A 303 19.99 6.36 9.78
CA LEU A 303 20.58 7.50 10.50
C LEU A 303 20.94 8.65 9.54
N HIS A 304 21.55 8.32 8.39
CA HIS A 304 21.87 9.29 7.35
C HIS A 304 20.61 9.97 6.80
N ILE A 305 19.54 9.22 6.52
CA ILE A 305 18.28 9.77 6.01
C ILE A 305 17.69 10.75 7.03
N GLY A 306 17.73 10.42 8.33
CA GLY A 306 17.27 11.32 9.40
C GLY A 306 18.05 12.64 9.45
N VAL A 307 19.38 12.60 9.30
CA VAL A 307 20.23 13.79 9.44
C VAL A 307 20.36 14.58 8.13
N CYS A 308 20.65 13.92 7.01
CA CYS A 308 21.05 14.51 5.72
C CYS A 308 20.20 14.03 4.53
N GLY A 309 19.07 13.36 4.77
CA GLY A 309 18.22 12.82 3.72
C GLY A 309 17.62 13.87 2.78
N GLN A 310 17.46 13.50 1.52
CA GLN A 310 16.85 14.33 0.47
C GLN A 310 15.38 13.97 0.23
N THR A 311 14.55 14.97 -0.07
CA THR A 311 13.18 14.73 -0.53
C THR A 311 13.14 14.12 -1.94
N SER A 312 12.01 13.51 -2.30
CA SER A 312 11.80 12.94 -3.65
C SER A 312 12.08 13.95 -4.77
N PHE A 313 11.69 15.21 -4.59
CA PHE A 313 11.94 16.25 -5.59
C PHE A 313 13.40 16.71 -5.60
N GLN A 314 14.04 16.89 -4.44
CA GLN A 314 15.47 17.17 -4.35
C GLN A 314 16.33 16.07 -5.00
N ARG A 315 15.97 14.80 -4.83
CA ARG A 315 16.65 13.67 -5.50
C ARG A 315 16.57 13.78 -7.02
N ILE A 316 15.41 14.20 -7.56
CA ILE A 316 15.24 14.44 -9.00
C ILE A 316 16.14 15.60 -9.45
N LEU A 317 16.19 16.71 -8.70
CA LEU A 317 17.07 17.85 -9.00
C LEU A 317 18.56 17.47 -8.94
N TYR A 318 18.95 16.67 -7.96
CA TYR A 318 20.32 16.20 -7.79
C TYR A 318 20.73 15.28 -8.96
N GLN A 319 19.86 14.34 -9.35
CA GLN A 319 20.08 13.49 -10.53
C GLN A 319 20.11 14.28 -11.84
N ALA A 320 19.23 15.28 -11.98
CA ALA A 320 19.18 16.17 -13.13
C ALA A 320 20.48 16.94 -13.31
N THR A 321 21.10 17.38 -12.21
CA THR A 321 22.39 18.07 -12.24
C THR A 321 23.51 17.14 -12.72
N LYS A 322 23.53 15.87 -12.29
CA LYS A 322 24.56 14.89 -12.68
C LYS A 322 24.41 14.34 -14.10
N LYS A 323 23.19 14.10 -14.57
CA LYS A 323 22.91 13.36 -15.82
C LYS A 323 22.23 14.20 -16.92
N GLY A 324 21.85 15.44 -16.62
CA GLY A 324 20.93 16.22 -17.45
C GLY A 324 19.49 15.67 -17.38
N THR A 325 18.49 16.54 -17.55
CA THR A 325 17.09 16.07 -17.66
C THR A 325 16.22 17.03 -18.48
N ASN A 326 15.22 16.46 -19.15
CA ASN A 326 14.18 17.20 -19.88
C ASN A 326 12.83 17.24 -19.17
N ARG A 327 12.78 16.86 -17.88
CA ARG A 327 11.51 16.87 -17.14
C ARG A 327 10.99 18.31 -16.91
N LYS A 328 9.68 18.48 -17.06
CA LYS A 328 8.99 19.78 -16.97
C LYS A 328 9.08 20.41 -15.58
N ASP A 329 8.91 19.61 -14.54
CA ASP A 329 9.02 20.01 -13.13
C ASP A 329 10.37 20.66 -12.79
N VAL A 330 11.47 20.08 -13.30
CA VAL A 330 12.82 20.64 -13.14
C VAL A 330 12.99 21.94 -13.91
N ARG A 331 12.47 22.02 -15.14
CA ARG A 331 12.52 23.26 -15.95
C ARG A 331 11.71 24.39 -15.33
N GLU A 332 10.51 24.10 -14.83
CA GLU A 332 9.66 25.07 -14.13
C GLU A 332 10.34 25.60 -12.86
N TYR A 333 11.02 24.72 -12.10
CA TYR A 333 11.80 25.13 -10.93
C TYR A 333 12.98 26.05 -11.31
N LEU A 334 13.78 25.66 -12.31
CA LEU A 334 14.92 26.46 -12.78
C LEU A 334 14.48 27.81 -13.37
N ALA A 335 13.38 27.83 -14.13
CA ALA A 335 12.79 29.06 -14.67
C ALA A 335 12.26 29.97 -13.55
N GLY A 336 11.63 29.39 -12.52
CA GLY A 336 11.19 30.12 -11.33
C GLY A 336 12.34 30.75 -10.54
N LYS A 337 13.50 30.08 -10.47
CA LYS A 337 14.73 30.65 -9.89
C LYS A 337 15.25 31.86 -10.70
N GLN A 338 15.27 31.76 -12.03
CA GLN A 338 15.71 32.86 -12.89
C GLN A 338 14.83 34.11 -12.75
N GLN A 339 13.52 33.95 -12.55
CA GLN A 339 12.60 35.06 -12.38
C GLN A 339 12.74 35.79 -11.03
N LYS A 340 13.19 35.10 -9.98
CA LYS A 340 13.28 35.68 -8.62
C LYS A 340 14.54 36.52 -8.40
N HIS A 341 15.52 36.56 -9.31
CA HIS A 341 16.80 37.25 -9.12
C HIS A 341 17.53 36.86 -7.80
N VAL A 342 17.18 35.72 -7.19
CA VAL A 342 17.83 35.20 -5.98
C VAL A 342 18.95 34.26 -6.43
N GLN A 343 20.20 34.67 -6.24
CA GLN A 343 21.35 33.76 -6.16
C GLN A 343 21.19 32.93 -4.87
N SER A 344 20.29 31.95 -4.90
CA SER A 344 20.30 30.87 -3.93
C SER A 344 21.34 29.91 -4.45
N ASP A 345 22.54 29.96 -3.86
CA ASP A 345 23.51 28.89 -3.96
C ASP A 345 22.77 27.59 -3.57
N ASP A 346 22.88 26.55 -4.40
CA ASP A 346 22.30 25.23 -4.09
C ASP A 346 23.12 24.54 -2.97
N THR A 347 23.36 25.24 -1.85
CA THR A 347 24.18 24.82 -0.71
C THR A 347 23.65 23.53 -0.09
N TRP A 348 22.34 23.30 -0.15
CA TRP A 348 21.72 22.03 0.25
C TRP A 348 22.30 20.79 -0.47
N LYS A 349 22.88 20.94 -1.68
CA LYS A 349 23.53 19.83 -2.42
C LYS A 349 24.90 19.45 -1.83
N GLU A 350 25.53 20.34 -1.07
CA GLU A 350 26.81 20.08 -0.42
C GLU A 350 26.64 19.32 0.89
N VAL A 351 25.53 19.56 1.60
CA VAL A 351 25.22 18.93 2.89
C VAL A 351 24.42 17.63 2.80
N SER A 352 24.01 17.23 1.59
CA SER A 352 23.14 16.07 1.37
C SER A 352 23.56 15.23 0.17
N THR A 353 23.22 13.93 0.21
CA THR A 353 23.59 13.00 -0.85
C THR A 353 22.55 11.88 -0.99
N MET A 354 22.80 10.93 -1.89
CA MET A 354 21.98 9.75 -2.07
C MET A 354 22.32 8.68 -1.02
N ASN A 355 21.36 7.79 -0.77
CA ASN A 355 21.42 6.87 0.36
C ASN A 355 22.44 5.72 0.25
N ASN A 356 23.19 5.59 -0.84
CA ASN A 356 24.12 4.45 -0.98
C ASN A 356 25.40 4.67 -0.17
N LEU A 357 25.98 3.58 0.36
CA LEU A 357 27.15 3.63 1.23
C LEU A 357 28.30 4.47 0.65
N ASN A 358 28.61 4.29 -0.62
CA ASN A 358 29.68 5.01 -1.29
C ASN A 358 29.47 6.54 -1.28
N ASP A 359 28.25 6.99 -1.56
CA ASP A 359 27.91 8.41 -1.57
C ASP A 359 27.85 8.99 -0.16
N VAL A 360 27.36 8.22 0.82
CA VAL A 360 27.35 8.60 2.25
C VAL A 360 28.76 8.67 2.83
N TYR A 361 29.63 7.71 2.50
CA TYR A 361 31.03 7.67 2.93
C TYR A 361 31.84 8.83 2.35
N GLN A 362 31.61 9.20 1.10
CA GLN A 362 32.20 10.40 0.51
C GLN A 362 31.75 11.67 1.23
N LEU A 363 30.46 11.81 1.54
CA LEU A 363 29.93 13.00 2.20
C LEU A 363 30.44 13.17 3.64
N HIS A 364 30.39 12.12 4.45
CA HIS A 364 30.67 12.24 5.90
C HIS A 364 32.16 12.05 6.25
N CYS A 365 32.91 11.31 5.43
CA CYS A 365 34.29 10.96 5.75
C CYS A 365 35.32 11.47 4.72
N ASN A 366 34.89 12.23 3.69
CA ASN A 366 35.73 12.60 2.55
C ASN A 366 36.52 11.39 1.98
N GLY A 367 35.86 10.23 2.01
CA GLY A 367 36.47 8.97 1.62
C GLY A 367 36.72 8.88 0.12
N LYS A 368 37.73 8.10 -0.29
CA LYS A 368 37.89 7.73 -1.70
C LYS A 368 36.69 6.90 -2.16
N PRO A 369 36.25 7.03 -3.42
CA PRO A 369 35.18 6.21 -3.97
C PRO A 369 35.47 4.72 -3.79
N LEU A 370 34.47 3.98 -3.30
CA LEU A 370 34.50 2.53 -3.20
C LEU A 370 34.42 1.92 -4.61
N GLN A 371 35.15 0.83 -4.82
CA GLN A 371 35.25 0.16 -6.12
C GLN A 371 33.93 -0.56 -6.45
N LYS A 372 33.28 -0.19 -7.55
CA LYS A 372 31.97 -0.76 -7.94
C LYS A 372 32.07 -2.04 -8.76
N ASP A 373 33.18 -2.24 -9.47
CA ASP A 373 33.28 -3.29 -10.49
C ASP A 373 33.35 -4.69 -9.88
N THR A 374 33.92 -4.84 -8.68
CA THR A 374 34.01 -6.12 -7.96
C THR A 374 32.62 -6.60 -7.47
N ARG A 375 31.70 -5.68 -7.19
CA ARG A 375 30.32 -5.98 -6.79
C ARG A 375 29.50 -6.68 -7.88
N ASP A 376 29.79 -6.39 -9.15
CA ASP A 376 29.06 -6.96 -10.28
C ASP A 376 29.14 -8.50 -10.32
N ILE A 377 30.15 -9.10 -9.68
CA ILE A 377 30.30 -10.55 -9.54
C ILE A 377 29.20 -11.15 -8.66
N PHE A 378 28.81 -10.50 -7.57
CA PHE A 378 27.69 -10.94 -6.75
C PHE A 378 26.34 -10.78 -7.46
N VAL A 379 26.23 -9.80 -8.38
CA VAL A 379 24.97 -9.53 -9.09
C VAL A 379 24.80 -10.41 -10.33
N LYS A 380 25.87 -10.62 -11.11
CA LYS A 380 25.83 -11.26 -12.44
C LYS A 380 26.72 -12.49 -12.57
N GLY A 381 27.61 -12.74 -11.61
CA GLY A 381 28.52 -13.87 -11.62
C GLY A 381 27.90 -15.13 -11.02
N THR A 382 28.74 -16.15 -10.90
CA THR A 382 28.41 -17.49 -10.39
C THR A 382 29.19 -17.81 -9.10
N MET A 383 28.81 -18.87 -8.38
CA MET A 383 29.58 -19.34 -7.23
C MET A 383 31.03 -19.68 -7.57
N LYS A 384 31.29 -20.14 -8.79
CA LYS A 384 32.65 -20.44 -9.25
C LYS A 384 33.52 -19.19 -9.30
N ASP A 385 32.97 -18.08 -9.80
CA ASP A 385 33.67 -16.80 -9.86
C ASP A 385 34.02 -16.28 -8.44
N VAL A 386 33.13 -16.52 -7.47
CA VAL A 386 33.36 -16.17 -6.06
C VAL A 386 34.53 -16.96 -5.48
N ARG A 387 34.64 -18.26 -5.79
CA ARG A 387 35.77 -19.11 -5.33
C ARG A 387 37.10 -18.66 -5.94
N GLU A 388 37.12 -18.38 -7.24
CA GLU A 388 38.34 -17.98 -7.95
C GLU A 388 38.86 -16.60 -7.48
N ARG A 389 37.95 -15.66 -7.19
CA ARG A 389 38.28 -14.28 -6.78
C ARG A 389 38.04 -14.01 -5.29
N PHE A 390 38.02 -15.05 -4.47
CA PHE A 390 37.66 -14.98 -3.04
C PHE A 390 38.41 -13.88 -2.26
N GLN A 391 39.73 -13.77 -2.41
CA GLN A 391 40.52 -12.77 -1.67
C GLN A 391 40.18 -11.33 -2.05
N GLU A 392 39.90 -11.10 -3.34
CA GLU A 392 39.51 -9.78 -3.83
C GLU A 392 38.12 -9.39 -3.30
N LEU A 393 37.18 -10.34 -3.31
CA LEU A 393 35.83 -10.15 -2.81
C LEU A 393 35.80 -9.92 -1.29
N MET A 394 36.56 -10.68 -0.51
CA MET A 394 36.67 -10.43 0.94
C MET A 394 37.31 -9.08 1.26
N LYS A 395 38.25 -8.60 0.43
CA LYS A 395 38.81 -7.26 0.56
C LYS A 395 37.77 -6.18 0.24
N TYR A 396 36.90 -6.42 -0.73
CA TYR A 396 35.76 -5.55 -1.03
C TYR A 396 34.80 -5.51 0.17
N CYS A 397 34.32 -6.66 0.68
CA CYS A 397 33.39 -6.71 1.82
C CYS A 397 33.98 -6.05 3.08
N SER A 398 35.26 -6.31 3.41
CA SER A 398 35.92 -5.65 4.53
C SER A 398 36.07 -4.14 4.34
N SER A 399 36.24 -3.66 3.10
CA SER A 399 36.29 -2.22 2.81
C SER A 399 34.94 -1.54 3.06
N ASP A 400 33.83 -2.21 2.74
CA ASP A 400 32.47 -1.72 3.00
C ASP A 400 32.16 -1.69 4.50
N VAL A 401 32.58 -2.71 5.26
CA VAL A 401 32.50 -2.71 6.74
C VAL A 401 33.33 -1.56 7.34
N ILE A 402 34.54 -1.31 6.83
CA ILE A 402 35.38 -0.18 7.29
C ILE A 402 34.69 1.16 6.99
N ALA A 403 34.15 1.32 5.78
CA ALA A 403 33.43 2.53 5.39
C ALA A 403 32.21 2.76 6.31
N THR A 404 31.45 1.70 6.58
CA THR A 404 30.28 1.72 7.47
C THR A 404 30.65 2.13 8.90
N LEU A 405 31.72 1.56 9.46
CA LEU A 405 32.19 1.94 10.81
C LEU A 405 32.62 3.41 10.86
N LYS A 406 33.35 3.90 9.85
CA LYS A 406 33.78 5.31 9.78
C LYS A 406 32.59 6.26 9.66
N VAL A 407 31.63 5.93 8.81
CA VAL A 407 30.36 6.67 8.68
C VAL A 407 29.62 6.71 10.01
N PHE A 408 29.49 5.56 10.69
CA PHE A 408 28.82 5.47 11.98
C PHE A 408 29.48 6.36 13.05
N LYS A 409 30.81 6.39 13.12
CA LYS A 409 31.55 7.26 14.07
C LYS A 409 31.23 8.75 13.90
N VAL A 410 30.94 9.19 12.68
CA VAL A 410 30.59 10.58 12.38
C VAL A 410 29.08 10.84 12.56
N LEU A 411 28.24 9.89 12.15
CA LEU A 411 26.78 10.04 12.18
C LEU A 411 26.18 9.90 13.57
N TRP A 412 26.69 8.99 14.41
CA TRP A 412 26.12 8.72 15.73
C TRP A 412 26.02 9.96 16.64
N PRO A 413 27.08 10.76 16.85
CA PRO A 413 26.96 11.98 17.66
C PRO A 413 26.03 13.02 17.03
N GLN A 414 26.04 13.16 15.71
CA GLN A 414 25.12 14.07 15.01
C GLN A 414 23.68 13.64 15.18
N PHE A 415 23.40 12.33 15.15
CA PHE A 415 22.07 11.81 15.37
C PHE A 415 21.57 12.15 16.79
N LEU A 416 22.38 11.93 17.83
CA LEU A 416 21.98 12.22 19.21
C LEU A 416 21.72 13.72 19.47
N ASP A 417 22.48 14.61 18.83
CA ASP A 417 22.25 16.07 18.92
C ASP A 417 20.93 16.50 18.25
N ARG A 418 20.60 15.86 17.12
CA ARG A 418 19.42 16.17 16.29
C ARG A 418 18.13 15.56 16.81
N PHE A 419 18.26 14.41 17.48
CA PHE A 419 17.17 13.64 18.06
C PHE A 419 17.43 13.49 19.56
N PRO A 420 17.24 14.56 20.35
CA PRO A 420 17.64 14.60 21.75
C PRO A 420 16.82 13.67 22.64
N HIS A 421 15.57 13.39 22.27
CA HIS A 421 14.68 12.56 23.07
C HIS A 421 14.97 11.06 22.86
N PRO A 422 15.23 10.28 23.94
CA PRO A 422 15.64 8.88 23.84
C PRO A 422 14.55 7.95 23.30
N VAL A 423 13.27 8.35 23.38
CA VAL A 423 12.15 7.60 22.79
C VAL A 423 12.31 7.43 21.28
N THR A 424 12.87 8.41 20.57
CA THR A 424 13.09 8.28 19.12
C THR A 424 14.01 7.11 18.81
N LEU A 425 15.12 6.99 19.54
CA LEU A 425 16.04 5.85 19.40
C LEU A 425 15.37 4.53 19.80
N ALA A 426 14.61 4.52 20.91
CA ALA A 426 13.92 3.33 21.41
C ALA A 426 12.87 2.82 20.42
N GLY A 427 12.04 3.73 19.87
CA GLY A 427 11.04 3.43 18.86
C GLY A 427 11.66 2.90 17.58
N MET A 428 12.74 3.54 17.08
CA MET A 428 13.48 3.05 15.92
C MET A 428 14.04 1.63 16.12
N MET A 429 14.60 1.34 17.30
CA MET A 429 15.10 0.00 17.62
C MET A 429 13.96 -1.04 17.65
N GLU A 430 12.79 -0.69 18.19
CA GLU A 430 11.65 -1.60 18.25
C GLU A 430 11.06 -1.85 16.85
N MET A 431 10.95 -0.81 16.00
CA MET A 431 10.54 -0.95 14.60
C MET A 431 11.45 -1.92 13.83
N GLY A 432 12.75 -1.91 14.12
CA GLY A 432 13.73 -2.83 13.54
C GLY A 432 13.50 -4.30 13.88
N THR A 433 12.65 -4.62 14.86
CA THR A 433 12.37 -6.00 15.30
C THR A 433 11.09 -6.62 14.73
N ALA A 434 10.42 -5.91 13.82
CA ALA A 434 9.19 -6.35 13.15
C ALA A 434 9.26 -7.82 12.69
N TYR A 435 8.16 -8.53 12.90
CA TYR A 435 8.05 -9.96 12.67
C TYR A 435 6.69 -10.32 12.08
N LEU A 436 6.69 -10.96 10.91
CA LEU A 436 5.47 -11.40 10.23
C LEU A 436 5.44 -12.93 10.17
N PRO A 437 4.56 -13.59 10.94
CA PRO A 437 4.42 -15.03 10.86
C PRO A 437 3.76 -15.44 9.54
N ILE A 438 4.23 -16.53 8.97
CA ILE A 438 3.62 -17.20 7.81
C ILE A 438 3.27 -18.63 8.18
N ASN A 439 2.36 -19.24 7.41
CA ASN A 439 2.02 -20.65 7.54
C ASN A 439 2.21 -21.36 6.19
N GLN A 440 1.95 -22.67 6.17
CA GLN A 440 2.04 -23.49 4.94
C GLN A 440 1.12 -22.99 3.81
N ASN A 441 0.10 -22.18 4.13
CA ASN A 441 -0.79 -21.61 3.13
C ASN A 441 -0.14 -20.51 2.30
N TRP A 442 1.03 -19.98 2.68
CA TRP A 442 1.73 -18.96 1.88
C TRP A 442 2.09 -19.46 0.48
N ASN A 443 2.70 -20.65 0.39
CA ASN A 443 3.05 -21.27 -0.89
C ASN A 443 1.78 -21.60 -1.70
N ARG A 444 0.73 -22.09 -1.02
CA ARG A 444 -0.58 -22.34 -1.64
C ARG A 444 -1.18 -21.05 -2.20
N TYR A 445 -1.11 -19.93 -1.46
CA TYR A 445 -1.62 -18.63 -1.87
C TYR A 445 -0.90 -18.11 -3.13
N ILE A 446 0.44 -18.21 -3.17
CA ILE A 446 1.22 -17.81 -4.35
C ILE A 446 0.87 -18.68 -5.55
N GLN A 447 0.87 -20.00 -5.39
CA GLN A 447 0.56 -20.94 -6.48
C GLN A 447 -0.86 -20.75 -7.02
N GLN A 448 -1.86 -20.60 -6.14
CA GLN A 448 -3.25 -20.36 -6.54
C GLN A 448 -3.40 -19.00 -7.24
N SER A 449 -2.76 -17.96 -6.73
CA SER A 449 -2.81 -16.63 -7.34
C SER A 449 -2.15 -16.61 -8.72
N ASN A 450 -1.02 -17.31 -8.90
CA ASN A 450 -0.36 -17.48 -10.20
C ASN A 450 -1.20 -18.30 -11.17
N SER A 451 -1.73 -19.45 -10.73
CA SER A 451 -2.60 -20.28 -11.57
C SER A 451 -3.82 -19.51 -12.06
N VAL A 452 -4.52 -18.81 -11.15
CA VAL A 452 -5.70 -18.01 -11.51
C VAL A 452 -5.31 -16.84 -12.41
N TYR A 453 -4.18 -16.18 -12.16
CA TYR A 453 -3.69 -15.15 -13.07
C TYR A 453 -3.43 -15.71 -14.48
N ASP A 454 -2.78 -16.86 -14.60
CA ASP A 454 -2.50 -17.51 -15.87
C ASP A 454 -3.78 -17.97 -16.57
N ASP A 455 -4.78 -18.48 -15.83
CA ASP A 455 -6.11 -18.80 -16.35
C ASP A 455 -6.81 -17.55 -16.90
N LEU A 456 -6.85 -16.46 -16.13
CA LEU A 456 -7.47 -15.19 -16.54
C LEU A 456 -6.72 -14.55 -17.72
N GLN A 457 -5.40 -14.67 -17.79
CA GLN A 457 -4.60 -14.23 -18.94
C GLN A 457 -4.88 -15.08 -20.18
N ARG A 458 -5.02 -16.40 -20.04
CA ARG A 458 -5.42 -17.29 -21.14
C ARG A 458 -6.83 -17.00 -21.64
N GLU A 459 -7.79 -16.80 -20.73
CA GLU A 459 -9.17 -16.41 -21.06
C GLU A 459 -9.17 -15.08 -21.82
N LEU A 460 -8.49 -14.06 -21.28
CA LEU A 460 -8.34 -12.75 -21.90
C LEU A 460 -7.74 -12.86 -23.30
N LYS A 461 -6.67 -13.64 -23.46
CA LYS A 461 -6.02 -13.87 -24.75
C LYS A 461 -6.96 -14.56 -25.74
N SER A 462 -7.71 -15.56 -25.29
CA SER A 462 -8.71 -16.25 -26.11
C SER A 462 -9.81 -15.29 -26.60
N ILE A 463 -10.33 -14.43 -25.71
CA ILE A 463 -11.32 -13.40 -26.06
C ILE A 463 -10.74 -12.43 -27.09
N LEU A 464 -9.52 -11.93 -26.88
CA LEU A 464 -8.86 -11.03 -27.82
C LEU A 464 -8.63 -11.71 -29.18
N MET A 465 -8.27 -12.99 -29.19
CA MET A 465 -8.12 -13.76 -30.43
C MET A 465 -9.46 -13.90 -31.16
N LYS A 466 -10.54 -14.16 -30.44
CA LYS A 466 -11.90 -14.22 -31.00
C LYS A 466 -12.30 -12.88 -31.63
N LEU A 467 -12.11 -11.77 -30.91
CA LEU A 467 -12.39 -10.42 -31.42
C LEU A 467 -11.53 -10.06 -32.65
N ALA A 468 -10.25 -10.47 -32.66
CA ALA A 468 -9.38 -10.30 -33.82
C ALA A 468 -9.88 -11.11 -35.04
N ASN A 469 -10.32 -12.35 -34.84
CA ASN A 469 -10.88 -13.18 -35.90
C ASN A 469 -12.18 -12.59 -36.46
N GLU A 470 -13.10 -12.16 -35.59
CA GLU A 470 -14.36 -11.50 -35.97
C GLU A 470 -14.13 -10.16 -36.69
N ALA A 471 -13.11 -9.40 -36.31
CA ALA A 471 -12.75 -8.21 -37.05
C ALA A 471 -12.21 -8.59 -38.44
N CYS A 472 -11.37 -9.62 -38.54
CA CYS A 472 -10.77 -10.05 -39.81
C CYS A 472 -11.81 -10.52 -40.84
N THR A 473 -12.94 -11.12 -40.42
CA THR A 473 -14.00 -11.54 -41.36
C THR A 473 -14.67 -10.36 -42.07
N LYS A 474 -14.60 -9.14 -41.50
CA LYS A 474 -15.13 -7.92 -42.12
C LYS A 474 -14.36 -7.45 -43.35
N ILE A 475 -13.28 -8.14 -43.73
CA ILE A 475 -12.65 -7.94 -45.04
C ILE A 475 -13.59 -8.29 -46.19
N HIS A 476 -14.50 -9.24 -45.97
CA HIS A 476 -15.54 -9.61 -46.92
C HIS A 476 -16.58 -8.48 -47.02
N ASP A 477 -16.96 -8.12 -48.24
CA ASP A 477 -17.86 -7.01 -48.57
C ASP A 477 -17.40 -5.62 -48.10
N GLU A 478 -16.13 -5.43 -47.77
CA GLU A 478 -15.56 -4.16 -47.28
C GLU A 478 -16.24 -3.55 -46.03
N ARG A 479 -16.96 -4.36 -45.23
CA ARG A 479 -17.72 -3.92 -44.04
C ARG A 479 -16.87 -3.28 -42.94
N TYR A 480 -15.55 -3.40 -43.03
CA TYR A 480 -14.63 -2.69 -42.13
C TYR A 480 -14.69 -1.17 -42.32
N LYS A 481 -15.14 -0.68 -43.49
CA LYS A 481 -15.33 0.76 -43.77
C LYS A 481 -16.49 1.37 -42.97
N ASP A 482 -17.45 0.57 -42.52
CA ASP A 482 -18.59 1.03 -41.71
C ASP A 482 -18.30 1.06 -40.20
N ASP A 483 -17.12 0.58 -39.78
CA ASP A 483 -16.74 0.44 -38.37
C ASP A 483 -15.66 1.47 -37.99
N PRO A 484 -16.00 2.53 -37.22
CA PRO A 484 -15.08 3.62 -36.88
C PRO A 484 -13.80 3.19 -36.17
N TRP A 485 -13.81 2.04 -35.49
CA TRP A 485 -12.65 1.52 -34.77
C TRP A 485 -11.63 0.84 -35.69
N LEU A 486 -12.02 0.46 -36.91
CA LEU A 486 -11.21 -0.33 -37.84
C LEU A 486 -10.55 0.48 -38.97
N TRP A 487 -10.85 1.77 -39.09
CA TRP A 487 -10.39 2.64 -40.19
C TRP A 487 -8.86 2.72 -40.34
N ASP A 488 -8.11 2.81 -39.24
CA ASP A 488 -6.65 2.97 -39.33
C ASP A 488 -5.86 1.65 -39.40
N LEU A 489 -6.54 0.51 -39.43
CA LEU A 489 -5.85 -0.77 -39.49
C LEU A 489 -5.35 -1.03 -40.92
N ASP A 490 -4.19 -1.68 -41.06
CA ASP A 490 -3.62 -2.01 -42.36
C ASP A 490 -4.34 -3.20 -43.01
N TRP A 491 -5.37 -2.90 -43.81
CA TRP A 491 -6.16 -3.88 -44.56
C TRP A 491 -5.50 -4.37 -45.85
N SER A 492 -4.25 -3.98 -46.15
CA SER A 492 -3.56 -4.43 -47.37
C SER A 492 -3.32 -5.95 -47.36
N THR A 493 -3.62 -6.59 -48.50
CA THR A 493 -3.37 -8.02 -48.71
C THR A 493 -2.19 -8.22 -49.64
N LYS A 494 -1.51 -9.37 -49.52
CA LYS A 494 -0.42 -9.76 -50.44
C LYS A 494 -0.92 -10.86 -51.34
N ASP A 495 -0.84 -10.64 -52.65
CA ASP A 495 -1.21 -11.63 -53.65
C ASP A 495 -0.27 -12.83 -53.68
N ILE A 496 -0.86 -14.00 -53.89
CA ILE A 496 -0.13 -15.27 -54.00
C ILE A 496 0.53 -15.33 -55.39
N ARG A 497 1.86 -15.24 -55.44
CA ARG A 497 2.63 -15.40 -56.69
C ARG A 497 3.05 -16.86 -56.91
N ILE A 498 2.34 -17.55 -57.79
CA ILE A 498 2.61 -18.93 -58.21
C ILE A 498 3.88 -18.97 -59.09
N LYS A 499 4.74 -19.99 -58.95
CA LYS A 499 5.84 -20.24 -59.89
C LYS A 499 5.25 -20.60 -61.26
N LYS A 500 5.66 -19.93 -62.34
CA LYS A 500 5.32 -20.38 -63.70
C LYS A 500 5.82 -21.82 -63.86
N ALA A 501 4.95 -22.71 -64.35
CA ALA A 501 5.31 -24.11 -64.58
C ALA A 501 6.58 -24.18 -65.44
N PRO A 502 7.61 -24.95 -65.06
CA PRO A 502 8.74 -25.18 -65.95
C PRO A 502 8.22 -25.93 -67.18
N LYS A 503 8.57 -25.48 -68.39
CA LYS A 503 8.30 -26.22 -69.64
C LYS A 503 9.16 -27.49 -69.66
N THR A 504 8.74 -28.55 -68.98
CA THR A 504 9.40 -29.85 -69.05
C THR A 504 8.94 -30.61 -70.29
N LYS A 505 9.89 -30.95 -71.18
CA LYS A 505 9.68 -31.93 -72.26
C LYS A 505 9.21 -33.25 -71.64
N ALA A 506 8.12 -33.81 -72.17
CA ALA A 506 7.54 -35.06 -71.71
C ALA A 506 8.59 -36.19 -71.75
N LYS A 507 8.97 -36.71 -70.58
CA LYS A 507 9.59 -38.03 -70.45
C LYS A 507 8.48 -39.02 -70.12
N LYS A 508 8.36 -40.08 -70.93
CA LYS A 508 7.53 -41.25 -70.63
C LYS A 508 7.99 -41.82 -69.28
N VAL A 509 7.06 -42.00 -68.36
CA VAL A 509 7.24 -42.76 -67.12
C VAL A 509 6.32 -43.97 -67.24
N GLU A 510 6.88 -45.15 -67.06
CA GLU A 510 6.18 -46.44 -67.04
C GLU A 510 5.25 -46.52 -65.82
N GLU A 511 4.04 -47.06 -66.03
CA GLU A 511 3.04 -47.28 -64.99
C GLU A 511 3.49 -48.41 -64.04
N LYS A 512 3.65 -48.07 -62.76
CA LYS A 512 3.56 -49.01 -61.65
C LYS A 512 2.42 -48.54 -60.75
N ASP A 513 1.67 -49.51 -60.20
CA ASP A 513 0.57 -49.26 -59.27
C ASP A 513 1.06 -48.47 -58.05
N GLU A 514 0.73 -47.19 -57.99
CA GLU A 514 1.03 -46.31 -56.86
C GLU A 514 0.07 -46.60 -55.70
N THR A 515 0.62 -46.80 -54.49
CA THR A 515 -0.20 -46.87 -53.27
C THR A 515 -0.81 -45.50 -52.95
N ALA A 516 -1.91 -45.46 -52.18
CA ALA A 516 -2.55 -44.20 -51.79
C ALA A 516 -1.60 -43.27 -51.01
N GLU A 517 -0.68 -43.83 -50.23
CA GLU A 517 0.34 -43.08 -49.48
C GLU A 517 1.40 -42.48 -50.40
N ASP A 518 1.81 -43.19 -51.46
CA ASP A 518 2.72 -42.64 -52.47
C ASP A 518 2.07 -41.48 -53.24
N ARG A 519 0.78 -41.58 -53.55
CA ARG A 519 0.00 -40.50 -54.18
C ARG A 519 -0.10 -39.28 -53.27
N ILE A 520 -0.39 -39.48 -51.98
CA ILE A 520 -0.44 -38.38 -51.00
C ILE A 520 0.93 -37.72 -50.84
N ASN A 521 2.00 -38.52 -50.71
CA ASN A 521 3.36 -38.00 -50.60
C ASN A 521 3.80 -37.25 -51.86
N ARG A 522 3.39 -37.69 -53.05
CA ARG A 522 3.62 -37.00 -54.32
C ARG A 522 2.86 -35.67 -54.39
N ILE A 523 1.60 -35.63 -53.96
CA ILE A 523 0.79 -34.41 -53.88
C ILE A 523 1.40 -33.42 -52.87
N LEU A 524 1.79 -33.90 -51.68
CA LEU A 524 2.45 -33.09 -50.65
C LEU A 524 3.80 -32.54 -51.12
N ALA A 525 4.61 -33.34 -51.83
CA ALA A 525 5.87 -32.89 -52.44
C ALA A 525 5.65 -31.84 -53.56
N THR A 526 4.46 -31.81 -54.17
CA THR A 526 4.09 -30.79 -55.17
C THR A 526 3.87 -29.42 -54.52
N SER A 527 3.58 -29.35 -53.22
CA SER A 527 3.44 -28.09 -52.46
C SER A 527 4.73 -27.25 -52.39
N GLU A 528 5.91 -27.88 -52.52
CA GLU A 528 7.21 -27.19 -52.59
C GLU A 528 7.44 -26.50 -53.95
N ARG A 529 6.69 -26.94 -54.97
CA ARG A 529 6.84 -26.51 -56.37
C ARG A 529 5.89 -25.38 -56.77
N LEU A 530 4.84 -25.09 -55.99
CA LEU A 530 3.76 -24.18 -56.37
C LEU A 530 4.06 -22.68 -56.17
N TYR A 531 4.64 -22.26 -55.04
CA TYR A 531 4.78 -20.83 -54.70
C TYR A 531 6.21 -20.31 -54.86
N LYS A 532 6.40 -19.13 -55.49
CA LYS A 532 7.73 -18.54 -55.70
C LYS A 532 8.36 -18.07 -54.38
N ILE A 533 7.53 -17.56 -53.48
CA ILE A 533 7.85 -17.13 -52.11
C ILE A 533 6.71 -17.62 -51.22
N ARG A 534 6.99 -18.36 -50.15
CA ARG A 534 5.98 -18.74 -49.13
C ARG A 534 5.74 -17.53 -48.24
N SER A 535 4.81 -16.65 -48.61
CA SER A 535 4.42 -15.52 -47.76
C SER A 535 3.61 -16.02 -46.57
N HIS A 536 4.02 -15.65 -45.36
CA HIS A 536 3.28 -15.91 -44.13
C HIS A 536 1.84 -15.37 -44.25
N MET A 537 0.84 -16.24 -44.03
CA MET A 537 -0.59 -15.94 -44.06
C MET A 537 -1.00 -15.11 -45.29
N ALA A 538 -0.81 -15.66 -46.50
CA ALA A 538 -1.22 -14.99 -47.75
C ALA A 538 -2.74 -14.75 -47.80
N GLY A 539 -3.19 -13.62 -48.37
CA GLY A 539 -4.61 -13.23 -48.42
C GLY A 539 -5.19 -12.56 -47.17
N TYR A 540 -4.52 -12.63 -46.00
CA TYR A 540 -4.95 -11.92 -44.79
C TYR A 540 -4.50 -10.43 -44.80
N PRO A 541 -5.14 -9.54 -44.00
CA PRO A 541 -4.69 -8.17 -43.75
C PRO A 541 -3.31 -8.08 -43.10
N GLY A 542 -2.54 -7.02 -43.38
CA GLY A 542 -1.23 -6.75 -42.76
C GLY A 542 -1.27 -6.78 -41.23
N TRP A 543 -2.22 -6.04 -40.63
CA TRP A 543 -2.34 -5.95 -39.16
C TRP A 543 -2.61 -7.31 -38.49
N TYR A 544 -3.35 -8.21 -39.14
CA TYR A 544 -3.71 -9.52 -38.60
C TYR A 544 -2.53 -10.49 -38.68
N LYS A 545 -1.70 -10.40 -39.74
CA LYS A 545 -0.48 -11.22 -39.88
C LYS A 545 0.52 -10.95 -38.78
N ASP A 546 0.67 -9.68 -38.40
CA ASP A 546 1.58 -9.27 -37.33
C ASP A 546 1.18 -9.87 -35.97
N LEU A 547 -0.09 -10.27 -35.80
CA LEU A 547 -0.58 -10.96 -34.61
C LEU A 547 -0.37 -12.49 -34.65
N CYS A 548 -0.04 -13.08 -35.79
CA CYS A 548 0.12 -14.53 -35.95
C CYS A 548 1.59 -14.97 -35.86
N MET A 549 1.87 -16.07 -35.15
CA MET A 549 3.20 -16.66 -35.13
C MET A 549 3.58 -17.26 -36.49
N ARG A 550 4.87 -17.20 -36.84
CA ARG A 550 5.41 -17.86 -38.04
C ARG A 550 5.56 -19.36 -37.77
N LEU A 551 5.20 -20.20 -38.75
CA LEU A 551 5.16 -21.67 -38.64
C LEU A 551 6.49 -22.34 -38.21
N ASN A 552 7.64 -21.65 -38.29
CA ASN A 552 8.96 -22.23 -38.05
C ASN A 552 9.47 -22.03 -36.61
N LYS A 553 8.61 -21.68 -35.64
CA LYS A 553 8.98 -21.55 -34.22
C LYS A 553 8.53 -22.79 -33.45
N GLU A 554 9.36 -23.28 -32.53
CA GLU A 554 9.09 -24.50 -31.73
C GLU A 554 7.79 -24.41 -30.91
N ASP A 555 7.41 -23.20 -30.45
CA ASP A 555 6.16 -22.93 -29.70
C ASP A 555 5.04 -22.33 -30.57
N TRP A 556 4.82 -22.82 -31.80
CA TRP A 556 3.81 -22.25 -32.69
C TRP A 556 2.37 -22.48 -32.18
N LEU A 557 1.60 -21.41 -32.03
CA LEU A 557 0.17 -21.44 -31.70
C LEU A 557 -0.68 -20.92 -32.87
N PRO A 558 -1.81 -21.58 -33.19
CA PRO A 558 -2.69 -21.17 -34.27
C PRO A 558 -3.41 -19.84 -33.96
N GLY A 559 -3.70 -19.07 -35.01
CA GLY A 559 -4.44 -17.80 -34.91
C GLY A 559 -3.59 -16.60 -34.46
N PRO A 560 -4.23 -15.47 -34.06
CA PRO A 560 -3.56 -14.24 -33.65
C PRO A 560 -3.00 -14.34 -32.23
N SER A 561 -2.10 -15.30 -32.01
CA SER A 561 -1.56 -15.68 -30.69
C SER A 561 -0.56 -14.68 -30.09
N LEU A 562 -0.12 -13.66 -30.83
CA LEU A 562 0.75 -12.59 -30.33
C LEU A 562 -0.02 -11.39 -29.77
N ILE A 563 -1.36 -11.41 -29.83
CA ILE A 563 -2.19 -10.29 -29.34
C ILE A 563 -1.99 -10.07 -27.84
N SER A 564 -1.84 -8.81 -27.45
CA SER A 564 -1.81 -8.37 -26.06
C SER A 564 -2.45 -7.01 -25.87
N LEU A 565 -2.89 -6.71 -24.64
CA LEU A 565 -3.49 -5.42 -24.27
C LEU A 565 -2.53 -4.22 -24.39
N GLN A 566 -1.23 -4.46 -24.56
CA GLN A 566 -0.24 -3.41 -24.79
C GLN A 566 -0.18 -2.97 -26.26
N MET A 567 -0.72 -3.78 -27.17
CA MET A 567 -0.74 -3.47 -28.59
C MET A 567 -1.80 -2.41 -28.90
N ARG A 568 -1.48 -1.50 -29.83
CA ARG A 568 -2.41 -0.44 -30.26
C ARG A 568 -3.70 -0.97 -30.90
N VAL A 569 -3.67 -2.21 -31.41
CA VAL A 569 -4.83 -2.84 -32.04
C VAL A 569 -5.85 -3.33 -31.00
N ALA A 570 -5.42 -3.67 -29.77
CA ALA A 570 -6.32 -4.26 -28.77
C ALA A 570 -7.48 -3.34 -28.32
N PRO A 571 -7.26 -2.05 -27.97
CA PRO A 571 -8.35 -1.12 -27.67
C PRO A 571 -9.39 -0.98 -28.79
N LYS A 572 -8.94 -1.09 -30.05
CA LYS A 572 -9.79 -0.97 -31.25
C LYS A 572 -10.65 -2.22 -31.45
N LEU A 573 -10.05 -3.41 -31.33
CA LEU A 573 -10.78 -4.69 -31.41
C LEU A 573 -11.81 -4.85 -30.30
N MET A 574 -11.54 -4.30 -29.12
CA MET A 574 -12.49 -4.25 -28.01
C MET A 574 -13.58 -3.18 -28.17
N ARG A 575 -13.54 -2.38 -29.26
CA ARG A 575 -14.44 -1.25 -29.53
C ARG A 575 -14.64 -0.35 -28.32
N LEU A 576 -13.53 0.09 -27.71
CA LEU A 576 -13.59 0.96 -26.53
C LEU A 576 -14.18 2.33 -26.87
N MET A 577 -14.98 2.85 -25.95
CA MET A 577 -15.61 4.15 -26.01
C MET A 577 -15.18 5.01 -24.83
N TRP A 578 -14.94 6.29 -25.09
CA TRP A 578 -14.77 7.32 -24.08
C TRP A 578 -16.02 8.19 -24.06
N GLU A 579 -16.74 8.23 -22.93
CA GLU A 579 -18.00 8.97 -22.77
C GLU A 579 -19.11 8.59 -23.77
N GLY A 580 -19.03 7.37 -24.32
CA GLY A 580 -19.95 6.89 -25.36
C GLY A 580 -19.49 7.13 -26.80
N TYR A 581 -18.34 7.76 -27.00
CA TYR A 581 -17.75 8.01 -28.32
C TYR A 581 -16.59 7.06 -28.65
N PRO A 582 -16.41 6.63 -29.91
CA PRO A 582 -15.33 5.72 -30.32
C PRO A 582 -13.93 6.25 -29.98
N VAL A 583 -13.12 5.40 -29.33
CA VAL A 583 -11.70 5.69 -29.08
C VAL A 583 -10.89 5.43 -30.36
N HIS A 584 -10.05 6.39 -30.72
CA HIS A 584 -9.27 6.41 -31.96
C HIS A 584 -7.82 6.85 -31.70
N TYR A 585 -6.89 6.44 -32.58
CA TYR A 585 -5.47 6.74 -32.42
C TYR A 585 -4.94 7.51 -33.62
N ASP A 586 -4.48 8.75 -33.39
CA ASP A 586 -3.77 9.54 -34.37
C ASP A 586 -2.24 9.46 -34.16
N SER A 587 -1.49 9.51 -35.25
CA SER A 587 -0.03 9.45 -35.27
C SER A 587 0.65 10.67 -34.62
N LYS A 588 0.02 11.86 -34.67
CA LYS A 588 0.57 13.12 -34.14
C LYS A 588 0.02 13.40 -32.73
N LEU A 589 -1.29 13.27 -32.56
CA LEU A 589 -2.02 13.63 -31.35
C LEU A 589 -2.18 12.46 -30.36
N GLY A 590 -1.85 11.23 -30.75
CA GLY A 590 -1.97 10.06 -29.89
C GLY A 590 -3.40 9.56 -29.73
N TRP A 591 -3.74 8.99 -28.56
CA TRP A 591 -5.10 8.48 -28.30
C TRP A 591 -6.09 9.59 -27.98
N GLY A 592 -7.26 9.51 -28.62
CA GLY A 592 -8.39 10.39 -28.45
C GLY A 592 -9.71 9.68 -28.69
N TYR A 593 -10.80 10.45 -28.77
CA TYR A 593 -12.13 9.97 -29.13
C TYR A 593 -12.75 10.85 -30.21
N VAL A 594 -13.60 10.24 -31.03
CA VAL A 594 -14.18 10.85 -32.24
C VAL A 594 -15.64 11.21 -31.98
N VAL A 595 -15.98 12.49 -32.15
CA VAL A 595 -17.31 13.04 -31.91
C VAL A 595 -17.89 13.54 -33.23
N PRO A 596 -19.09 13.09 -33.64
CA PRO A 596 -19.76 13.62 -34.83
C PRO A 596 -19.99 15.12 -34.76
N ASP A 597 -19.87 15.81 -35.89
CA ASP A 597 -20.17 17.24 -36.00
C ASP A 597 -21.68 17.49 -35.89
N PRO A 598 -22.16 18.24 -34.89
CA PRO A 598 -23.58 18.53 -34.74
C PRO A 598 -24.18 19.28 -35.93
N GLU A 599 -23.41 20.16 -36.58
CA GLU A 599 -23.90 21.02 -37.67
C GLU A 599 -24.20 20.21 -38.95
N LYS A 600 -23.46 19.10 -39.19
CA LYS A 600 -23.70 18.20 -40.34
C LYS A 600 -24.75 17.13 -40.06
N LEU A 601 -25.01 16.82 -38.78
CA LEU A 601 -26.09 15.91 -38.38
C LEU A 601 -27.49 16.53 -38.58
N GLU A 602 -27.60 17.85 -38.63
CA GLU A 602 -28.83 18.56 -39.01
C GLU A 602 -29.04 18.55 -40.53
N GLU A 603 -27.98 18.74 -41.33
CA GLU A 603 -28.04 18.64 -42.81
C GLU A 603 -28.41 17.23 -43.32
N ASP A 604 -27.97 16.17 -42.63
CA ASP A 604 -28.31 14.77 -42.98
C ASP A 604 -29.75 14.38 -42.56
N LYS A 605 -30.37 15.10 -41.61
CA LYS A 605 -31.79 14.88 -41.25
C LYS A 605 -32.72 15.42 -42.32
N ASP A 606 -32.40 16.58 -42.89
CA ASP A 606 -33.17 17.18 -43.97
C ASP A 606 -33.09 16.35 -45.27
N MET A 607 -32.02 15.56 -45.46
CA MET A 607 -31.86 14.63 -46.59
C MET A 607 -32.58 13.27 -46.40
N LEU A 608 -33.08 12.96 -45.20
CA LEU A 608 -33.82 11.74 -44.90
C LEU A 608 -35.34 11.91 -44.98
N GLU A 609 -35.85 13.15 -45.10
CA GLU A 609 -37.28 13.42 -45.28
C GLU A 609 -37.74 13.36 -46.75
N ASP A 610 -36.81 13.25 -47.71
CA ASP A 610 -37.12 13.25 -49.16
C ASP A 610 -37.14 11.84 -49.82
N VAL A 611 -37.16 10.76 -49.03
CA VAL A 611 -37.31 9.38 -49.57
C VAL A 611 -38.44 8.64 -48.86
N ASP A 612 -39.68 9.11 -49.04
CA ASP A 612 -40.87 8.31 -48.76
C ASP A 612 -41.98 8.61 -49.79
N SER A 613 -41.92 7.90 -50.92
CA SER A 613 -43.13 7.45 -51.62
C SER A 613 -42.84 6.13 -52.34
N ASP A 614 -43.57 5.10 -51.92
CA ASP A 614 -43.68 3.76 -52.50
C ASP A 614 -42.78 2.65 -51.91
N SER A 615 -43.19 2.09 -50.76
CA SER A 615 -43.49 0.64 -50.67
C SER A 615 -44.05 0.24 -49.30
N ASP A 616 -45.18 -0.47 -49.38
CA ASP A 616 -45.98 -1.20 -48.40
C ASP A 616 -45.34 -1.68 -47.08
N GLY A 617 -46.19 -1.72 -46.05
CA GLY A 617 -45.82 -1.88 -44.66
C GLY A 617 -45.52 -3.30 -44.19
N GLU A 618 -44.53 -3.38 -43.31
CA GLU A 618 -44.39 -4.42 -42.28
C GLU A 618 -44.05 -3.76 -40.94
N GLU A 619 -44.91 -3.97 -39.93
CA GLU A 619 -44.67 -3.55 -38.55
C GLU A 619 -43.45 -4.28 -37.96
N LYS A 620 -42.33 -3.57 -37.82
CA LYS A 620 -41.20 -4.02 -36.99
C LYS A 620 -41.34 -3.48 -35.58
N THR A 621 -41.30 -4.40 -34.63
CA THR A 621 -41.31 -4.16 -33.19
C THR A 621 -40.09 -3.34 -32.72
N GLY A 622 -40.31 -2.07 -32.41
CA GLY A 622 -39.85 -1.31 -31.23
C GLY A 622 -38.42 -1.39 -30.63
N GLU A 623 -37.43 -2.10 -31.18
CA GLU A 623 -36.07 -2.20 -30.59
C GLU A 623 -34.91 -1.80 -31.52
N GLU A 624 -35.16 -1.13 -32.65
CA GLU A 624 -34.09 -0.53 -33.50
C GLU A 624 -34.08 1.00 -33.41
N MET A 625 -34.03 1.54 -32.19
CA MET A 625 -33.93 2.99 -31.98
C MET A 625 -32.48 3.38 -31.60
N SER A 626 -31.79 4.05 -32.55
CA SER A 626 -30.55 4.82 -32.39
C SER A 626 -29.24 4.04 -32.16
N LYS A 627 -28.54 3.71 -33.26
CA LYS A 627 -27.18 3.11 -33.30
C LYS A 627 -26.07 3.95 -32.65
N TYR A 628 -26.34 5.21 -32.27
CA TYR A 628 -25.40 6.08 -31.55
C TYR A 628 -26.18 6.90 -30.52
N PRO A 629 -25.92 6.79 -29.20
CA PRO A 629 -26.68 7.55 -28.21
C PRO A 629 -26.44 9.05 -28.41
N VAL A 630 -27.39 9.73 -29.03
CA VAL A 630 -27.44 11.20 -29.07
C VAL A 630 -27.83 11.68 -27.69
N ARG A 631 -26.82 11.89 -26.84
CA ARG A 631 -26.96 12.71 -25.64
C ARG A 631 -25.85 13.75 -25.60
N CYS A 632 -25.88 14.63 -26.60
CA CYS A 632 -25.04 15.81 -26.66
C CYS A 632 -25.93 17.05 -26.51
N MET A 633 -26.16 17.46 -25.26
CA MET A 633 -26.43 18.87 -24.98
C MET A 633 -25.30 19.34 -24.08
N LEU A 634 -24.53 20.31 -24.59
CA LEU A 634 -23.40 21.03 -23.98
C LEU A 634 -22.01 20.37 -24.14
N PHE A 635 -21.31 20.65 -25.24
CA PHE A 635 -19.85 20.48 -25.32
C PHE A 635 -19.11 21.79 -25.64
N GLN A 636 -18.00 21.99 -24.94
CA GLN A 636 -17.10 23.14 -25.00
C GLN A 636 -16.35 23.20 -26.34
N LYS A 637 -16.19 24.38 -26.93
CA LYS A 637 -15.48 24.62 -28.21
C LYS A 637 -13.94 24.43 -28.14
N GLU A 638 -13.37 24.18 -26.96
CA GLU A 638 -11.91 24.11 -26.75
C GLU A 638 -11.37 22.68 -26.90
N GLY A 639 -10.36 22.49 -27.76
CA GLY A 639 -9.64 21.21 -27.90
C GLY A 639 -10.06 20.31 -29.06
N ARG A 640 -10.86 20.81 -30.02
CA ARG A 640 -11.21 20.10 -31.26
C ARG A 640 -10.02 20.06 -32.22
N HIS A 641 -9.71 18.89 -32.75
CA HIS A 641 -8.73 18.70 -33.81
C HIS A 641 -9.39 18.06 -35.04
N ASP A 642 -9.05 18.56 -36.23
CA ASP A 642 -9.41 17.89 -37.48
C ASP A 642 -8.33 16.85 -37.80
N ILE A 643 -8.75 15.60 -37.93
CA ILE A 643 -7.89 14.46 -38.28
C ILE A 643 -8.22 13.89 -39.67
N GLY A 644 -9.01 14.60 -40.48
CA GLY A 644 -9.36 14.18 -41.84
C GLY A 644 -10.43 13.08 -41.91
N ILE A 645 -11.17 12.86 -40.82
CA ILE A 645 -12.35 11.98 -40.82
C ILE A 645 -13.58 12.83 -41.18
N PRO A 646 -14.29 12.55 -42.29
CA PRO A 646 -15.45 13.32 -42.69
C PRO A 646 -16.53 13.36 -41.61
N GLY A 647 -17.03 14.56 -41.29
CA GLY A 647 -18.16 14.75 -40.38
C GLY A 647 -17.85 14.53 -38.90
N CYS A 648 -16.59 14.42 -38.49
CA CYS A 648 -16.22 14.17 -37.10
C CYS A 648 -15.07 15.06 -36.61
N TRP A 649 -15.08 15.38 -35.31
CA TRP A 649 -14.02 16.08 -34.58
C TRP A 649 -13.28 15.12 -33.64
N PHE A 650 -11.97 15.31 -33.49
CA PHE A 650 -11.12 14.53 -32.59
C PHE A 650 -10.77 15.28 -31.31
N TYR A 651 -10.88 14.59 -30.17
CA TYR A 651 -10.54 15.10 -28.85
C TYR A 651 -9.52 14.18 -28.17
N GLN A 652 -8.42 14.72 -27.66
CA GLN A 652 -7.40 13.93 -26.97
C GLN A 652 -7.90 13.41 -25.61
N ILE A 653 -7.58 12.15 -25.28
CA ILE A 653 -7.84 11.62 -23.94
C ILE A 653 -6.95 12.37 -22.92
N PRO A 654 -7.50 12.83 -21.78
CA PRO A 654 -6.72 13.55 -20.78
C PRO A 654 -5.58 12.72 -20.20
N HIS A 655 -4.34 13.21 -20.31
CA HIS A 655 -3.18 12.57 -19.69
C HIS A 655 -3.03 12.98 -18.22
N LYS A 656 -2.60 12.04 -17.36
CA LYS A 656 -2.41 12.26 -15.91
C LYS A 656 -1.52 13.46 -15.56
N ASP A 657 -0.47 13.69 -16.35
CA ASP A 657 0.49 14.79 -16.16
C ASP A 657 0.03 16.15 -16.74
N GLY A 658 -1.18 16.23 -17.32
CA GLY A 658 -1.77 17.46 -17.86
C GLY A 658 -2.02 17.45 -19.38
N LYS A 659 -2.69 18.51 -19.84
CA LYS A 659 -3.08 18.72 -21.25
C LYS A 659 -1.83 18.91 -22.13
N GLY A 660 -1.70 18.13 -23.21
CA GLY A 660 -0.59 18.21 -24.18
C GLY A 660 0.41 17.04 -24.18
N LYS A 661 0.23 16.02 -23.33
CA LYS A 661 0.96 14.74 -23.45
C LYS A 661 0.05 13.66 -24.04
N ASN A 662 0.63 12.81 -24.87
CA ASN A 662 -0.08 11.71 -25.48
C ASN A 662 -0.23 10.57 -24.48
N VAL A 663 -1.44 10.02 -24.37
CA VAL A 663 -1.67 8.75 -23.67
C VAL A 663 -0.91 7.65 -24.41
N GLY A 664 -0.22 6.78 -23.68
CA GLY A 664 0.47 5.64 -24.28
C GLY A 664 -0.48 4.47 -24.54
N ASN A 665 -1.17 4.02 -23.49
CA ASN A 665 -2.16 2.94 -23.54
C ASN A 665 -3.42 3.34 -22.75
N PRO A 666 -4.61 3.37 -23.38
CA PRO A 666 -5.87 3.70 -22.69
C PRO A 666 -6.29 2.64 -21.65
N LEU A 667 -5.69 1.44 -21.67
CA LEU A 667 -5.89 0.36 -20.70
C LEU A 667 -4.78 0.32 -19.62
N ALA A 668 -3.98 1.38 -19.49
CA ALA A 668 -2.97 1.48 -18.44
C ALA A 668 -3.61 1.64 -17.04
N LYS A 669 -2.83 1.35 -16.00
CA LYS A 669 -3.25 1.42 -14.59
C LYS A 669 -3.95 2.74 -14.23
N ASP A 670 -3.45 3.85 -14.77
CA ASP A 670 -3.94 5.20 -14.46
C ASP A 670 -5.38 5.46 -14.96
N TYR A 671 -5.87 4.67 -15.92
CA TYR A 671 -7.22 4.80 -16.51
C TYR A 671 -8.20 3.73 -16.02
N LEU A 672 -7.80 2.82 -15.13
CA LEU A 672 -8.68 1.77 -14.62
C LEU A 672 -9.86 2.35 -13.83
N ALA A 673 -9.64 3.42 -13.05
CA ALA A 673 -10.72 4.13 -12.36
C ALA A 673 -11.77 4.69 -13.34
N LYS A 674 -11.34 5.12 -14.54
CA LYS A 674 -12.24 5.61 -15.59
C LYS A 674 -13.09 4.50 -16.20
N VAL A 675 -12.64 3.25 -16.10
CA VAL A 675 -13.45 2.09 -16.46
C VAL A 675 -14.54 1.84 -15.42
N GLU A 676 -14.18 1.90 -14.14
CA GLU A 676 -15.13 1.73 -13.02
C GLU A 676 -16.19 2.84 -12.98
N ASP A 677 -15.79 4.08 -13.27
CA ASP A 677 -16.68 5.25 -13.41
C ASP A 677 -17.62 5.15 -14.64
N GLY A 678 -17.40 4.19 -15.54
CA GLY A 678 -18.16 4.02 -16.78
C GLY A 678 -17.83 5.03 -17.88
N ILE A 679 -16.80 5.86 -17.69
CA ILE A 679 -16.29 6.81 -18.70
C ILE A 679 -15.64 6.05 -19.86
N LEU A 680 -14.80 5.06 -19.54
CA LEU A 680 -14.15 4.19 -20.52
C LEU A 680 -14.84 2.82 -20.50
N LYS A 681 -15.61 2.49 -21.56
CA LYS A 681 -16.37 1.22 -21.63
C LYS A 681 -16.28 0.60 -23.02
N ALA A 682 -16.50 -0.71 -23.14
CA ALA A 682 -16.62 -1.33 -24.46
C ALA A 682 -18.01 -1.09 -25.05
N LEU A 683 -18.10 -0.96 -26.38
CA LEU A 683 -19.37 -0.98 -27.11
C LEU A 683 -20.09 -2.31 -26.85
N SER A 684 -21.41 -2.25 -26.59
CA SER A 684 -22.28 -3.37 -26.18
C SER A 684 -21.88 -4.72 -26.77
N GLY A 685 -21.08 -5.46 -26.01
CA GLY A 685 -20.57 -6.79 -26.33
C GLY A 685 -20.14 -7.49 -25.05
N THR A 686 -20.59 -8.72 -24.84
CA THR A 686 -20.28 -9.51 -23.63
C THR A 686 -18.77 -9.73 -23.50
N ASP A 687 -18.12 -10.00 -24.62
CA ASP A 687 -16.73 -10.45 -24.67
C ASP A 687 -15.75 -9.30 -24.40
N ALA A 688 -15.94 -8.14 -25.03
CA ALA A 688 -15.09 -6.97 -24.80
C ALA A 688 -15.24 -6.42 -23.36
N ASN A 689 -16.47 -6.42 -22.82
CA ASN A 689 -16.69 -6.05 -21.41
C ASN A 689 -16.06 -7.06 -20.45
N ARG A 690 -16.11 -8.36 -20.76
CA ARG A 690 -15.41 -9.40 -20.00
C ARG A 690 -13.90 -9.20 -20.04
N ALA A 691 -13.31 -8.99 -21.22
CA ALA A 691 -11.88 -8.72 -21.37
C ALA A 691 -11.41 -7.48 -20.58
N LEU A 692 -12.23 -6.42 -20.55
CA LEU A 692 -11.95 -5.23 -19.78
C LEU A 692 -11.95 -5.51 -18.26
N LYS A 693 -12.94 -6.26 -17.76
CA LYS A 693 -12.98 -6.71 -16.36
C LYS A 693 -11.78 -7.59 -16.01
N LEU A 694 -11.44 -8.56 -16.86
CA LEU A 694 -10.27 -9.44 -16.67
C LEU A 694 -8.96 -8.64 -16.60
N SER A 695 -8.82 -7.60 -17.44
CA SER A 695 -7.66 -6.70 -17.42
C SER A 695 -7.51 -5.99 -16.08
N ILE A 696 -8.61 -5.46 -15.52
CA ILE A 696 -8.61 -4.80 -14.20
C ILE A 696 -8.17 -5.80 -13.12
N MET A 697 -8.77 -6.98 -13.10
CA MET A 697 -8.47 -8.04 -12.12
C MET A 697 -6.99 -8.46 -12.17
N CYS A 698 -6.41 -8.58 -13.35
CA CYS A 698 -5.01 -9.00 -13.53
C CYS A 698 -3.99 -7.89 -13.24
N SER A 699 -4.40 -6.62 -13.29
CA SER A 699 -3.48 -5.48 -13.24
C SER A 699 -2.74 -5.36 -11.91
N TYR A 700 -3.38 -5.69 -10.79
CA TYR A 700 -2.72 -5.67 -9.49
C TYR A 700 -1.64 -6.75 -9.40
N TRP A 701 -2.01 -8.02 -9.63
CA TRP A 701 -1.09 -9.16 -9.53
C TRP A 701 0.10 -9.01 -10.48
N LYS A 702 -0.13 -8.63 -11.74
CA LYS A 702 0.95 -8.39 -12.73
C LYS A 702 2.04 -7.44 -12.22
N ASN A 703 1.66 -6.42 -11.45
CA ASN A 703 2.59 -5.42 -10.93
C ASN A 703 3.21 -5.82 -9.58
N ALA A 704 2.59 -6.73 -8.84
CA ALA A 704 2.99 -7.13 -7.49
C ALA A 704 3.70 -8.49 -7.43
N MET A 705 3.38 -9.42 -8.33
CA MET A 705 3.84 -10.81 -8.37
C MET A 705 5.35 -10.94 -8.15
N LYS A 706 6.18 -10.29 -8.98
CA LYS A 706 7.65 -10.33 -8.82
C LYS A 706 8.15 -9.85 -7.44
N ARG A 707 7.47 -8.88 -6.82
CA ARG A 707 7.84 -8.38 -5.49
C ARG A 707 7.39 -9.32 -4.37
N ILE A 708 6.27 -10.01 -4.55
CA ILE A 708 5.74 -10.98 -3.58
C ILE A 708 6.54 -12.28 -3.66
N GLU A 709 6.81 -12.77 -4.86
CA GLU A 709 7.62 -13.98 -5.11
C GLU A 709 9.09 -13.79 -4.73
N GLY A 710 9.63 -12.57 -4.86
CA GLY A 710 10.99 -12.25 -4.44
C GLY A 710 11.15 -12.04 -2.93
N GLN A 711 10.10 -12.23 -2.11
CA GLN A 711 10.22 -12.20 -0.66
C GLN A 711 10.84 -13.50 -0.17
N MET A 712 11.78 -13.38 0.76
CA MET A 712 12.36 -14.55 1.42
C MET A 712 11.43 -15.05 2.52
N ALA A 713 10.90 -16.26 2.34
CA ALA A 713 10.05 -16.96 3.29
C ALA A 713 10.80 -18.15 3.89
N LEU A 714 10.78 -18.27 5.22
CA LEU A 714 11.50 -19.31 5.95
C LEU A 714 10.51 -20.28 6.63
N GLY A 715 10.80 -21.58 6.56
CA GLY A 715 10.10 -22.58 7.36
C GLY A 715 10.82 -22.81 8.69
N LEU A 716 10.06 -23.05 9.76
CA LEU A 716 10.59 -23.51 11.06
C LEU A 716 10.28 -25.00 11.25
N LYS A 717 11.27 -25.80 11.66
CA LYS A 717 11.08 -27.21 12.04
C LYS A 717 10.51 -27.29 13.45
N LYS A 718 10.05 -28.47 13.87
CA LYS A 718 9.56 -28.69 15.23
C LYS A 718 10.64 -28.45 16.30
N GLU A 719 11.89 -28.71 15.96
CA GLU A 719 13.07 -28.53 16.82
C GLU A 719 13.43 -27.05 17.02
N ASP A 720 13.08 -26.20 16.05
CA ASP A 720 13.24 -24.74 16.13
C ASP A 720 12.20 -24.07 17.03
N LEU A 721 11.16 -24.82 17.44
CA LEU A 721 10.10 -24.31 18.31
C LEU A 721 10.49 -24.50 19.77
N PRO A 722 10.15 -23.53 20.65
CA PRO A 722 10.36 -23.67 22.08
C PRO A 722 9.77 -24.98 22.63
N SER A 723 10.49 -25.66 23.52
CA SER A 723 10.15 -27.00 24.04
C SER A 723 8.85 -27.07 24.86
N ASN A 724 8.31 -25.92 25.26
CA ASN A 724 7.00 -25.74 25.89
C ASN A 724 5.82 -25.71 24.88
N VAL A 725 6.08 -25.70 23.57
CA VAL A 725 5.07 -25.67 22.50
C VAL A 725 4.68 -27.09 22.10
N ILE A 726 3.76 -27.71 22.87
CA ILE A 726 3.28 -29.09 22.63
C ILE A 726 2.18 -29.13 21.55
N LYS A 727 1.51 -28.00 21.31
CA LYS A 727 0.54 -27.73 20.23
C LYS A 727 0.93 -26.40 19.58
N PRO A 728 0.61 -26.15 18.29
CA PRO A 728 0.84 -24.83 17.71
C PRO A 728 0.10 -23.79 18.55
N THR A 729 0.84 -23.00 19.33
CA THR A 729 0.30 -21.90 20.13
C THR A 729 -0.48 -21.02 19.17
N ARG A 730 -1.78 -20.82 19.44
CA ARG A 730 -2.56 -19.87 18.65
C ARG A 730 -2.07 -18.48 19.01
N VAL A 731 -1.54 -17.81 18.01
CA VAL A 731 -1.07 -16.44 18.14
C VAL A 731 -2.01 -15.56 17.34
N LEU A 732 -2.42 -14.46 17.94
CA LEU A 732 -3.41 -13.54 17.40
C LEU A 732 -2.72 -12.21 17.10
N PHE A 733 -3.15 -11.58 16.01
CA PHE A 733 -2.89 -10.19 15.75
C PHE A 733 -3.84 -9.36 16.61
N VAL A 734 -3.27 -8.71 17.61
CA VAL A 734 -3.94 -7.65 18.37
C VAL A 734 -3.45 -6.33 17.82
N GLY A 735 -4.35 -5.50 17.33
CA GLY A 735 -3.96 -4.18 16.91
C GLY A 735 -5.14 -3.30 16.57
N ALA A 736 -4.87 -2.01 16.48
CA ALA A 736 -5.87 -1.03 16.18
C ALA A 736 -5.33 -0.11 15.10
N GLY A 737 -6.23 0.29 14.21
CA GLY A 737 -6.07 1.55 13.52
C GLY A 737 -6.33 2.67 14.50
N THR A 738 -5.48 3.70 14.50
CA THR A 738 -5.85 5.00 15.07
C THR A 738 -6.93 5.60 14.18
N ILE A 739 -8.15 5.08 14.30
CA ILE A 739 -9.31 5.51 13.52
C ILE A 739 -10.20 6.30 14.46
N THR A 740 -10.07 7.63 14.44
CA THR A 740 -11.28 8.45 14.59
C THR A 740 -12.06 8.26 13.30
N LYS A 741 -13.35 7.91 13.37
CA LYS A 741 -14.26 7.57 12.24
C LYS A 741 -14.29 8.60 11.08
N LEU A 742 -13.62 9.75 11.22
CA LEU A 742 -13.47 10.75 10.17
C LEU A 742 -12.19 10.59 9.31
N TRP A 743 -11.09 10.02 9.80
CA TRP A 743 -9.78 10.09 9.13
C TRP A 743 -9.11 8.72 8.96
N SER A 744 -8.68 8.40 7.74
CA SER A 744 -7.55 7.49 7.52
C SER A 744 -6.27 8.30 7.69
N GLY A 745 -5.55 8.17 8.82
CA GLY A 745 -4.43 9.02 9.19
C GLY A 745 -4.61 9.83 10.48
N ALA A 746 -5.38 9.35 11.47
CA ALA A 746 -5.73 10.12 12.67
C ALA A 746 -4.55 10.55 13.54
N ASN A 747 -3.42 9.82 13.54
CA ASN A 747 -2.17 10.28 14.19
C ASN A 747 -1.74 11.68 13.75
N MET A 748 -2.09 12.06 12.52
CA MET A 748 -1.71 13.32 11.89
C MET A 748 -2.77 14.40 12.10
N ALA A 749 -4.04 14.00 12.17
CA ALA A 749 -5.17 14.88 12.43
C ALA A 749 -5.17 15.37 13.87
N ASP A 750 -4.85 14.48 14.82
CA ASP A 750 -4.85 14.78 16.25
C ASP A 750 -3.69 15.71 16.63
N ASP A 751 -2.50 15.55 16.04
CA ASP A 751 -1.38 16.50 16.19
C ASP A 751 -1.75 17.88 15.60
N GLN A 752 -2.35 17.92 14.41
CA GLN A 752 -2.79 19.17 13.77
C GLN A 752 -3.94 19.87 14.50
N LEU A 753 -4.88 19.09 15.04
CA LEU A 753 -5.96 19.53 15.90
C LEU A 753 -5.37 20.22 17.13
N MET A 754 -4.52 19.49 17.87
CA MET A 754 -3.89 20.00 19.08
C MET A 754 -2.98 21.20 18.78
N HIS A 755 -2.35 21.26 17.61
CA HIS A 755 -1.56 22.41 17.16
C HIS A 755 -2.37 23.67 16.91
N GLY A 756 -3.50 23.56 16.20
CA GLY A 756 -4.40 24.68 15.98
C GLY A 756 -5.04 25.14 17.30
N ASP A 757 -5.39 24.19 18.16
CA ASP A 757 -6.09 24.46 19.42
C ASP A 757 -5.16 24.92 20.57
N SER A 758 -3.85 24.66 20.45
CA SER A 758 -2.81 25.10 21.40
C SER A 758 -2.77 26.63 21.57
N TYR A 759 -3.19 27.42 20.57
CA TYR A 759 -3.22 28.88 20.69
C TYR A 759 -4.10 29.36 21.85
N ALA A 760 -5.23 28.67 22.08
CA ALA A 760 -6.15 28.96 23.17
C ALA A 760 -5.98 28.01 24.36
N LYS A 761 -5.06 27.03 24.26
CA LYS A 761 -4.87 25.93 25.20
C LYS A 761 -6.18 25.19 25.53
N LEU A 762 -7.08 25.13 24.56
CA LEU A 762 -8.41 24.56 24.71
C LEU A 762 -8.74 23.69 23.50
N HIS A 763 -8.91 22.39 23.73
CA HIS A 763 -9.33 21.44 22.69
C HIS A 763 -10.64 21.87 22.05
N GLY A 764 -10.71 21.79 20.72
CA GLY A 764 -11.88 22.11 19.90
C GLY A 764 -12.18 23.60 19.73
N CYS A 765 -11.25 24.50 20.10
CA CYS A 765 -11.46 25.93 19.99
C CYS A 765 -11.43 26.46 18.55
N THR A 766 -10.79 25.75 17.62
CA THR A 766 -10.85 26.05 16.19
C THR A 766 -12.01 25.33 15.52
N ALA A 767 -12.52 25.88 14.41
CA ALA A 767 -13.59 25.21 13.65
C ALA A 767 -13.15 23.82 13.14
N PHE A 768 -11.88 23.68 12.75
CA PHE A 768 -11.27 22.40 12.42
C PHE A 768 -11.20 21.44 13.63
N GLY A 769 -10.79 21.98 14.79
CA GLY A 769 -10.81 21.34 16.10
C GLY A 769 -12.16 20.68 16.40
N TRP A 770 -13.18 21.52 16.40
CA TRP A 770 -14.56 21.16 16.68
C TRP A 770 -15.12 20.12 15.70
N MET A 771 -14.95 20.34 14.38
CA MET A 771 -15.43 19.41 13.35
C MET A 771 -14.81 18.01 13.46
N THR A 772 -13.63 17.89 14.06
CA THR A 772 -12.93 16.61 14.21
C THR A 772 -13.33 15.89 15.49
N LEU A 773 -13.50 16.62 16.60
CA LEU A 773 -13.88 16.05 17.90
C LEU A 773 -15.38 15.75 18.01
N GLN A 774 -16.24 16.60 17.44
CA GLN A 774 -17.70 16.54 17.58
C GLN A 774 -18.45 16.43 16.24
N GLY A 775 -17.77 16.52 15.10
CA GLY A 775 -18.43 16.47 13.80
C GLY A 775 -19.10 15.12 13.50
N ASN A 776 -20.31 15.18 12.96
CA ASN A 776 -21.11 14.02 12.60
C ASN A 776 -21.39 14.00 11.09
N LYS A 777 -21.33 12.80 10.50
CA LYS A 777 -21.69 12.56 9.10
C LYS A 777 -23.20 12.78 8.85
N GLY A 778 -24.05 12.42 9.80
CA GLY A 778 -25.50 12.57 9.69
C GLY A 778 -25.92 14.03 9.54
N ASP A 779 -25.32 14.89 10.36
CA ASP A 779 -25.62 16.33 10.41
C ASP A 779 -24.79 17.15 9.41
N LYS A 780 -23.97 16.48 8.59
CA LYS A 780 -22.99 17.09 7.66
C LYS A 780 -22.05 18.11 8.34
N THR A 781 -21.83 17.96 9.64
CA THR A 781 -20.93 18.81 10.41
C THR A 781 -19.49 18.31 10.38
N ASP A 782 -19.23 17.13 9.82
CA ASP A 782 -17.88 16.60 9.62
C ASP A 782 -17.12 17.35 8.51
N LEU A 783 -15.80 17.45 8.69
CA LEU A 783 -14.88 18.15 7.79
C LEU A 783 -15.06 17.76 6.32
N HIS A 784 -15.21 16.47 6.03
CA HIS A 784 -15.29 15.98 4.65
C HIS A 784 -16.62 16.35 3.99
N SER A 785 -17.74 16.28 4.72
CA SER A 785 -19.04 16.70 4.18
C SER A 785 -19.08 18.20 3.96
N LYS A 786 -18.49 19.02 4.85
CA LYS A 786 -18.44 20.47 4.68
C LYS A 786 -17.60 20.90 3.47
N THR A 787 -16.44 20.26 3.26
CA THR A 787 -15.63 20.49 2.03
C THR A 787 -16.37 20.02 0.78
N ALA A 788 -17.04 18.85 0.85
CA ALA A 788 -17.80 18.29 -0.26
C ALA A 788 -18.93 19.24 -0.71
N GLU A 789 -19.68 19.81 0.25
CA GLU A 789 -20.74 20.78 0.01
C GLU A 789 -20.21 22.08 -0.59
N THR A 790 -19.12 22.63 -0.03
CA THR A 790 -18.50 23.88 -0.50
C THR A 790 -18.07 23.81 -1.97
N VAL A 791 -17.55 22.66 -2.43
CA VAL A 791 -16.99 22.48 -3.78
C VAL A 791 -18.00 21.83 -4.74
N GLY A 792 -19.04 21.18 -4.21
CA GLY A 792 -20.02 20.41 -4.97
C GLY A 792 -19.44 19.11 -5.51
N ILE A 793 -18.77 18.33 -4.66
CA ILE A 793 -18.16 17.03 -4.99
C ILE A 793 -18.65 15.93 -4.03
N SER A 794 -18.38 14.66 -4.34
CA SER A 794 -18.66 13.57 -3.40
C SER A 794 -17.77 13.64 -2.17
N ARG A 795 -18.23 13.08 -1.05
CA ARG A 795 -17.47 13.01 0.21
C ARG A 795 -16.14 12.27 0.05
N ASP A 796 -16.11 11.20 -0.76
CA ASP A 796 -14.89 10.42 -0.98
C ASP A 796 -13.85 11.21 -1.79
N HIS A 797 -14.28 11.99 -2.78
CA HIS A 797 -13.38 12.93 -3.47
C HIS A 797 -12.91 14.05 -2.52
N ALA A 798 -13.80 14.58 -1.67
CA ALA A 798 -13.45 15.59 -0.68
C ALA A 798 -12.43 15.09 0.35
N LYS A 799 -12.47 13.81 0.70
CA LYS A 799 -11.47 13.16 1.54
C LYS A 799 -10.08 13.21 0.88
N VAL A 800 -9.96 12.83 -0.40
CA VAL A 800 -8.69 12.95 -1.15
C VAL A 800 -8.20 14.41 -1.23
N PHE A 801 -9.12 15.36 -1.41
CA PHE A 801 -8.79 16.79 -1.40
C PHE A 801 -8.23 17.28 -0.09
N ASN A 802 -8.93 16.98 1.01
CA ASN A 802 -8.52 17.43 2.34
C ASN A 802 -7.12 16.90 2.67
N TYR A 803 -6.82 15.63 2.37
CA TYR A 803 -5.46 15.11 2.52
C TYR A 803 -4.43 15.90 1.72
N GLY A 804 -4.62 16.01 0.41
CA GLY A 804 -3.65 16.74 -0.42
C GLY A 804 -3.40 18.16 0.09
N ARG A 805 -4.47 18.86 0.46
CA ARG A 805 -4.44 20.25 0.96
C ARG A 805 -3.68 20.38 2.28
N ILE A 806 -3.94 19.50 3.23
CA ILE A 806 -3.28 19.47 4.54
C ILE A 806 -1.79 19.18 4.39
N TYR A 807 -1.39 18.32 3.44
CA TYR A 807 0.01 18.07 3.11
C TYR A 807 0.70 19.21 2.32
N GLY A 808 0.10 20.40 2.31
CA GLY A 808 0.68 21.58 1.69
C GLY A 808 0.55 21.61 0.17
N ALA A 809 -0.35 20.81 -0.43
CA ALA A 809 -0.64 20.98 -1.85
C ALA A 809 -1.23 22.37 -2.10
N GLY A 810 -0.76 23.02 -3.16
CA GLY A 810 -1.22 24.36 -3.53
C GLY A 810 -2.51 24.36 -4.36
N GLN A 811 -3.03 25.55 -4.63
CA GLN A 811 -4.24 25.76 -5.44
C GLN A 811 -4.16 25.08 -6.82
N LYS A 812 -3.03 25.19 -7.52
CA LYS A 812 -2.80 24.55 -8.84
C LYS A 812 -2.89 23.02 -8.80
N PHE A 813 -2.59 22.39 -7.67
CA PHE A 813 -2.79 20.95 -7.50
C PHE A 813 -4.27 20.63 -7.38
N ALA A 814 -5.00 21.38 -6.57
CA ALA A 814 -6.44 21.19 -6.42
C ALA A 814 -7.19 21.43 -7.74
N GLU A 815 -6.80 22.43 -8.53
CA GLU A 815 -7.36 22.67 -9.87
C GLU A 815 -7.21 21.45 -10.78
N ARG A 816 -5.99 20.90 -10.85
CA ARG A 816 -5.72 19.69 -11.64
C ARG A 816 -6.53 18.50 -11.15
N LEU A 817 -6.62 18.32 -9.83
CA LEU A 817 -7.37 17.22 -9.24
C LEU A 817 -8.88 17.35 -9.48
N LEU A 818 -9.43 18.57 -9.40
CA LEU A 818 -10.83 18.86 -9.72
C LEU A 818 -11.15 18.51 -11.17
N MET A 819 -10.26 18.89 -12.10
CA MET A 819 -10.40 18.56 -13.51
C MET A 819 -10.23 17.05 -13.78
N GLN A 820 -9.47 16.33 -12.96
CA GLN A 820 -9.33 14.87 -13.08
C GLN A 820 -10.59 14.14 -12.59
N PHE A 821 -11.20 14.60 -11.50
CA PHE A 821 -12.46 14.04 -11.00
C PHE A 821 -13.65 14.40 -11.87
N ASN A 822 -13.66 15.62 -12.43
CA ASN A 822 -14.69 16.07 -13.33
C ASN A 822 -14.06 16.77 -14.55
N HIS A 823 -13.90 16.01 -15.63
CA HIS A 823 -13.35 16.48 -16.90
C HIS A 823 -14.22 17.55 -17.59
N ARG A 824 -15.48 17.73 -17.16
CA ARG A 824 -16.38 18.77 -17.68
C ARG A 824 -16.08 20.15 -17.10
N LEU A 825 -15.37 20.23 -15.96
CA LEU A 825 -14.95 21.51 -15.39
C LEU A 825 -13.93 22.19 -16.29
N THR A 826 -14.22 23.42 -16.69
CA THR A 826 -13.23 24.28 -17.35
C THR A 826 -12.09 24.60 -16.38
N ALA A 827 -10.91 24.95 -16.90
CA ALA A 827 -9.80 25.40 -16.07
C ALA A 827 -10.18 26.64 -15.23
N LYS A 828 -11.04 27.52 -15.76
CA LYS A 828 -11.52 28.71 -15.07
C LYS A 828 -12.48 28.38 -13.92
N GLU A 829 -13.41 27.46 -14.13
CA GLU A 829 -14.32 26.97 -13.08
C GLU A 829 -13.55 26.21 -12.00
N ALA A 830 -12.61 25.35 -12.39
CA ALA A 830 -11.74 24.62 -11.47
C ALA A 830 -10.91 25.59 -10.61
N ALA A 831 -10.32 26.62 -11.21
CA ALA A 831 -9.60 27.68 -10.50
C ALA A 831 -10.51 28.46 -9.54
N THR A 832 -11.73 28.77 -9.96
CA THR A 832 -12.71 29.46 -9.11
C THR A 832 -13.12 28.61 -7.90
N LYS A 833 -13.47 27.34 -8.13
CA LYS A 833 -13.81 26.39 -7.06
C LYS A 833 -12.65 26.15 -6.11
N ALA A 834 -11.44 25.97 -6.64
CA ALA A 834 -10.24 25.83 -5.82
C ALA A 834 -10.00 27.09 -4.98
N LYS A 835 -10.10 28.29 -5.56
CA LYS A 835 -9.93 29.55 -4.84
C LYS A 835 -10.96 29.73 -3.72
N ILE A 836 -12.23 29.40 -3.97
CA ILE A 836 -13.29 29.41 -2.94
C ILE A 836 -12.92 28.45 -1.81
N MET A 837 -12.57 27.20 -2.14
CA MET A 837 -12.20 26.18 -1.15
C MET A 837 -11.01 26.61 -0.28
N TYR A 838 -9.91 27.08 -0.87
CA TYR A 838 -8.75 27.55 -0.09
C TYR A 838 -9.08 28.82 0.71
N GLY A 839 -9.93 29.70 0.18
CA GLY A 839 -10.40 30.88 0.90
C GLY A 839 -11.23 30.54 2.13
N THR A 840 -12.15 29.57 2.04
CA THR A 840 -12.98 29.13 3.19
C THR A 840 -12.16 28.36 4.23
N THR A 841 -11.15 27.61 3.78
CA THR A 841 -10.42 26.70 4.66
C THR A 841 -9.10 27.28 5.19
N LYS A 842 -8.13 27.56 4.32
CA LYS A 842 -6.84 28.17 4.71
C LYS A 842 -7.01 29.64 5.09
N GLY A 843 -7.98 30.33 4.49
CA GLY A 843 -8.25 31.73 4.79
C GLY A 843 -7.49 32.70 3.89
N ARG A 844 -7.38 33.95 4.34
CA ARG A 844 -6.69 35.04 3.64
C ARG A 844 -5.43 35.45 4.40
N ARG A 845 -4.39 35.90 3.67
CA ARG A 845 -3.19 36.46 4.31
C ARG A 845 -3.45 37.90 4.75
N ILE A 846 -3.29 38.17 6.05
CA ILE A 846 -3.35 39.52 6.64
C ILE A 846 -1.98 40.21 6.49
N LYS A 847 -1.96 41.55 6.59
CA LYS A 847 -0.72 42.34 6.76
C LYS A 847 0.09 41.77 7.93
N GLY A 848 1.25 41.18 7.63
CA GLY A 848 2.05 40.38 8.57
C GLY A 848 2.29 38.94 8.13
N GLY A 849 1.70 38.49 7.01
CA GLY A 849 2.01 37.20 6.39
C GLY A 849 1.23 35.99 6.92
N LYS A 850 0.53 36.15 8.05
CA LYS A 850 -0.31 35.11 8.67
C LYS A 850 -1.66 34.94 7.97
N TRP A 851 -2.19 33.72 8.03
CA TRP A 851 -3.52 33.34 7.56
C TRP A 851 -4.59 33.66 8.61
N ALA A 852 -5.78 34.06 8.15
CA ALA A 852 -6.94 34.30 9.01
C ALA A 852 -8.26 34.10 8.26
N GLU A 853 -9.37 34.08 9.02
CA GLU A 853 -10.76 33.92 8.54
C GLU A 853 -11.09 32.54 7.93
N GLY A 854 -10.13 31.62 7.85
CA GLY A 854 -10.35 30.25 7.41
C GLY A 854 -10.58 29.29 8.58
N THR A 855 -11.23 28.16 8.31
CA THR A 855 -11.47 27.10 9.31
C THR A 855 -10.19 26.49 9.90
N GLU A 856 -9.07 26.56 9.16
CA GLU A 856 -7.78 25.93 9.48
C GLU A 856 -6.63 26.94 9.54
N SER A 857 -6.91 28.24 9.49
CA SER A 857 -5.88 29.27 9.41
C SER A 857 -4.85 29.17 10.53
N GLU A 858 -5.28 28.90 11.77
CA GLU A 858 -4.40 28.82 12.93
C GLU A 858 -3.43 27.63 12.87
N MET A 859 -3.92 26.47 12.42
CA MET A 859 -3.07 25.30 12.19
C MET A 859 -1.99 25.60 11.14
N PHE A 860 -2.36 26.20 10.00
CA PHE A 860 -1.39 26.56 8.98
C PHE A 860 -0.38 27.61 9.45
N ASN A 861 -0.80 28.58 10.27
CA ASN A 861 0.12 29.53 10.88
C ASN A 861 1.13 28.82 11.77
N ARG A 862 0.67 27.91 12.63
CA ARG A 862 1.56 27.17 13.53
C ARG A 862 2.54 26.28 12.77
N LEU A 863 2.06 25.59 11.72
CA LEU A 863 2.92 24.77 10.85
C LEU A 863 3.91 25.62 10.05
N GLU A 864 3.50 26.79 9.55
CA GLU A 864 4.40 27.74 8.87
C GLU A 864 5.44 28.32 9.86
N ASP A 865 5.05 28.64 11.11
CA ASP A 865 5.95 29.12 12.16
C ASP A 865 7.03 28.08 12.52
N ILE A 866 6.64 26.80 12.68
CA ILE A 866 7.61 25.70 12.92
C ILE A 866 8.48 25.48 11.68
N ALA A 867 7.86 25.49 10.50
CA ALA A 867 8.58 25.22 9.27
C ALA A 867 9.61 26.31 8.98
N THR A 868 9.32 27.58 9.26
CA THR A 868 10.18 28.75 8.98
C THR A 868 11.20 29.07 10.06
N SER A 869 11.14 28.44 11.23
CA SER A 869 12.12 28.65 12.30
C SER A 869 13.55 28.29 11.85
N ASP A 870 14.56 28.91 12.46
CA ASP A 870 15.97 28.71 12.10
C ASP A 870 16.37 27.22 12.18
N LEU A 871 15.88 26.53 13.20
CA LEU A 871 16.04 25.07 13.39
C LEU A 871 14.67 24.41 13.56
N PRO A 872 14.00 24.00 12.46
CA PRO A 872 12.71 23.35 12.52
C PRO A 872 12.77 22.03 13.30
N ARG A 873 11.94 21.93 14.34
CA ARG A 873 11.85 20.77 15.22
C ARG A 873 10.41 20.30 15.38
N THR A 874 10.21 19.01 15.57
CA THR A 874 8.91 18.48 15.98
C THR A 874 8.55 18.98 17.38
N PRO A 875 7.27 19.21 17.65
CA PRO A 875 6.80 19.80 18.90
C PRO A 875 6.95 18.91 20.14
N VAL A 876 6.83 17.58 19.98
CA VAL A 876 6.75 16.64 21.11
C VAL A 876 8.12 16.08 21.45
N LEU A 877 8.82 15.46 20.51
CA LEU A 877 10.13 14.85 20.77
C LEU A 877 11.31 15.76 20.39
N GLY A 878 11.07 16.93 19.79
CA GLY A 878 12.13 17.88 19.44
C GLY A 878 13.04 17.40 18.30
N CYS A 879 12.56 16.48 17.47
CA CYS A 879 13.29 15.90 16.34
C CYS A 879 13.56 16.98 15.28
N CYS A 880 14.80 17.16 14.83
CA CYS A 880 15.14 18.17 13.83
C CYS A 880 14.82 17.71 12.39
N ILE A 881 14.47 18.66 11.52
CA ILE A 881 14.38 18.42 10.07
C ILE A 881 15.74 18.01 9.50
N SER A 882 15.80 17.37 8.32
CA SER A 882 17.09 17.10 7.68
C SER A 882 17.80 18.39 7.28
N LYS A 883 19.15 18.40 7.39
CA LYS A 883 20.03 19.50 6.94
C LYS A 883 19.71 19.97 5.52
N ALA A 884 19.32 19.04 4.63
CA ALA A 884 18.97 19.35 3.25
C ALA A 884 17.76 20.30 3.09
N LEU A 885 16.95 20.49 4.13
CA LEU A 885 15.73 21.31 4.12
C LEU A 885 15.76 22.43 5.16
N GLU A 886 16.89 22.63 5.84
CA GLU A 886 17.04 23.75 6.77
C GLU A 886 16.99 25.08 6.03
N PRO A 887 16.36 26.11 6.61
CA PRO A 887 16.31 27.44 6.00
C PRO A 887 17.71 27.99 5.66
N ASP A 888 18.73 27.67 6.45
CA ASP A 888 20.12 28.05 6.16
C ASP A 888 20.63 27.50 4.82
N ASN A 889 20.14 26.33 4.39
CA ASN A 889 20.60 25.63 3.20
C ASN A 889 19.66 25.78 1.99
N VAL A 890 18.38 26.10 2.21
CA VAL A 890 17.39 26.24 1.11
C VAL A 890 16.73 27.61 1.04
N GLY A 891 16.94 28.49 2.01
CA GLY A 891 16.19 29.74 2.15
C GLY A 891 14.67 29.50 2.21
N ASP A 892 13.94 30.16 1.33
CA ASP A 892 12.48 30.05 1.19
C ASP A 892 12.04 28.93 0.22
N ASP A 893 12.96 28.17 -0.36
CA ASP A 893 12.61 27.06 -1.25
C ASP A 893 12.04 25.87 -0.45
N PHE A 894 11.29 25.01 -1.15
CA PHE A 894 10.72 23.76 -0.61
C PHE A 894 9.81 23.89 0.62
N MET A 895 9.18 25.06 0.85
CA MET A 895 8.24 25.26 1.96
C MET A 895 7.13 24.22 2.06
N THR A 896 6.59 23.75 0.93
CA THR A 896 5.58 22.68 0.92
C THR A 896 6.13 21.37 1.48
N SER A 897 7.40 21.06 1.20
CA SER A 897 8.07 19.87 1.72
C SER A 897 8.40 20.01 3.20
N ARG A 898 8.77 21.20 3.67
CA ARG A 898 9.01 21.48 5.10
C ARG A 898 7.74 21.37 5.93
N ILE A 899 6.63 21.96 5.49
CA ILE A 899 5.32 21.84 6.16
C ILE A 899 4.86 20.37 6.20
N ASN A 900 4.96 19.66 5.07
CA ASN A 900 4.63 18.25 5.01
C ASN A 900 5.53 17.39 5.94
N TRP A 901 6.81 17.76 6.08
CA TRP A 901 7.74 17.11 6.99
C TRP A 901 7.31 17.27 8.45
N VAL A 902 6.92 18.49 8.89
CA VAL A 902 6.47 18.72 10.28
C VAL A 902 5.37 17.74 10.64
N VAL A 903 4.33 17.64 9.81
CA VAL A 903 3.19 16.74 10.07
C VAL A 903 3.60 15.26 10.04
N GLN A 904 4.36 14.83 9.03
CA GLN A 904 4.76 13.43 8.89
C GLN A 904 5.70 13.00 10.03
N SER A 905 6.61 13.88 10.45
CA SER A 905 7.54 13.60 11.53
C SER A 905 6.87 13.61 12.91
N SER A 906 5.92 14.49 13.18
CA SER A 906 5.10 14.38 14.40
C SER A 906 4.32 13.06 14.48
N ALA A 907 3.83 12.55 13.35
CA ALA A 907 3.15 11.25 13.31
C ALA A 907 4.10 10.07 13.61
N VAL A 908 5.38 10.21 13.24
CA VAL A 908 6.43 9.24 13.59
C VAL A 908 6.76 9.34 15.08
N ASP A 909 6.79 10.54 15.66
CA ASP A 909 6.95 10.73 17.11
C ASP A 909 5.82 10.00 17.88
N PHE A 910 4.57 10.11 17.40
CA PHE A 910 3.43 9.38 17.95
C PHE A 910 3.64 7.86 17.91
N LEU A 911 4.07 7.33 16.76
CA LEU A 911 4.36 5.91 16.61
C LEU A 911 5.46 5.45 17.58
N HIS A 912 6.56 6.21 17.71
CA HIS A 912 7.64 5.85 18.63
C HIS A 912 7.15 5.79 20.08
N LEU A 913 6.35 6.76 20.51
CA LEU A 913 5.75 6.77 21.85
C LEU A 913 4.84 5.56 22.08
N MET A 914 4.00 5.22 21.10
CA MET A 914 3.17 4.02 21.18
C MET A 914 4.01 2.74 21.33
N LEU A 915 5.04 2.55 20.51
CA LEU A 915 5.88 1.36 20.54
C LEU A 915 6.63 1.22 21.88
N VAL A 916 7.18 2.34 22.39
CA VAL A 916 7.92 2.37 23.66
C VAL A 916 7.01 2.09 24.85
N CYS A 917 5.81 2.70 24.87
CA CYS A 917 4.83 2.47 25.93
C CYS A 917 4.27 1.05 25.89
N MET A 918 3.91 0.55 24.70
CA MET A 918 3.40 -0.82 24.58
C MET A 918 4.45 -1.84 25.02
N ARG A 919 5.72 -1.67 24.59
CA ARG A 919 6.82 -2.52 25.06
C ARG A 919 6.96 -2.48 26.58
N TRP A 920 6.87 -1.30 27.19
CA TRP A 920 6.92 -1.18 28.65
C TRP A 920 5.80 -1.93 29.35
N LEU A 921 4.56 -1.83 28.84
CA LEU A 921 3.41 -2.54 29.42
C LEU A 921 3.56 -4.05 29.26
N LEU A 922 3.99 -4.52 28.09
CA LEU A 922 4.27 -5.94 27.84
C LEU A 922 5.32 -6.49 28.82
N ASP A 923 6.45 -5.79 28.96
CA ASP A 923 7.56 -6.19 29.83
C ASP A 923 7.18 -6.12 31.33
N THR A 924 6.38 -5.12 31.74
CA THR A 924 6.04 -4.90 33.16
C THR A 924 5.00 -5.89 33.67
N TYR A 925 4.01 -6.24 32.83
CA TYR A 925 2.93 -7.15 33.18
C TYR A 925 3.13 -8.58 32.67
N ASN A 926 4.29 -8.87 32.06
CA ASN A 926 4.62 -10.18 31.50
C ASN A 926 3.54 -10.66 30.51
N ILE A 927 3.13 -9.77 29.59
CA ILE A 927 2.20 -10.10 28.51
C ILE A 927 3.04 -10.61 27.33
N ASP A 928 2.78 -11.82 26.86
CA ASP A 928 3.54 -12.45 25.78
C ASP A 928 3.11 -11.87 24.42
N GLY A 929 3.78 -10.79 24.02
CA GLY A 929 3.51 -10.07 22.79
C GLY A 929 4.77 -9.56 22.09
N ARG A 930 4.71 -9.48 20.76
CA ARG A 930 5.79 -8.97 19.90
C ARG A 930 5.25 -7.99 18.87
N PHE A 931 6.00 -6.92 18.59
CA PHE A 931 5.66 -6.02 17.50
C PHE A 931 5.72 -6.74 16.15
N ALA A 932 4.60 -6.73 15.41
CA ALA A 932 4.50 -7.42 14.13
C ALA A 932 4.78 -6.47 12.97
N ILE A 933 3.93 -5.46 12.81
CA ILE A 933 4.04 -4.48 11.72
C ILE A 933 3.32 -3.17 12.06
N SER A 934 3.83 -2.07 11.52
CA SER A 934 3.13 -0.79 11.43
C SER A 934 2.89 -0.46 9.96
N ILE A 935 1.63 -0.26 9.56
CA ILE A 935 1.26 0.13 8.20
C ILE A 935 0.36 1.35 8.29
N HIS A 936 0.78 2.47 7.70
CA HIS A 936 0.04 3.74 7.76
C HIS A 936 -0.26 4.15 9.22
N ASP A 937 -1.53 4.08 9.62
CA ASP A 937 -2.09 4.44 10.92
C ASP A 937 -2.43 3.21 11.79
N GLU A 938 -2.07 2.01 11.34
CA GLU A 938 -2.28 0.75 12.05
C GLU A 938 -1.00 0.24 12.69
N VAL A 939 -1.11 -0.18 13.95
CA VAL A 939 -0.05 -0.87 14.68
C VAL A 939 -0.58 -2.25 15.10
N ARG A 940 0.12 -3.30 14.66
CA ARG A 940 -0.26 -4.70 14.92
C ARG A 940 0.80 -5.38 15.77
N TYR A 941 0.36 -6.08 16.80
CA TYR A 941 1.17 -6.91 17.67
C TYR A 941 0.74 -8.36 17.54
N LEU A 942 1.71 -9.25 17.60
CA LEU A 942 1.52 -10.68 17.65
C LEU A 942 1.49 -11.09 19.13
N VAL A 943 0.37 -11.62 19.62
CA VAL A 943 0.14 -11.89 21.04
C VAL A 943 -0.40 -13.31 21.23
N LYS A 944 0.00 -13.96 22.31
CA LYS A 944 -0.56 -15.26 22.70
C LYS A 944 -2.07 -15.16 22.99
N GLU A 945 -2.85 -16.18 22.61
CA GLU A 945 -4.32 -16.17 22.78
C GLU A 945 -4.78 -15.92 24.24
N GLU A 946 -4.03 -16.42 25.22
CA GLU A 946 -4.27 -16.23 26.66
C GLU A 946 -4.21 -14.74 27.09
N ASP A 947 -3.42 -13.95 26.36
CA ASP A 947 -3.08 -12.57 26.69
C ASP A 947 -3.78 -11.53 25.79
N GLN A 948 -4.64 -11.99 24.87
CA GLN A 948 -5.25 -11.16 23.82
C GLN A 948 -6.01 -9.94 24.40
N TYR A 949 -6.81 -10.14 25.45
CA TYR A 949 -7.60 -9.06 26.07
C TYR A 949 -6.74 -8.11 26.90
N ARG A 950 -5.70 -8.64 27.56
CA ARG A 950 -4.73 -7.85 28.32
C ARG A 950 -3.92 -6.95 27.37
N ALA A 951 -3.50 -7.48 26.22
CA ALA A 951 -2.83 -6.70 25.19
C ALA A 951 -3.77 -5.66 24.56
N ALA A 952 -5.05 -5.97 24.35
CA ALA A 952 -6.02 -4.99 23.87
C ALA A 952 -6.18 -3.83 24.85
N LEU A 953 -6.31 -4.11 26.15
CA LEU A 953 -6.34 -3.07 27.19
C LEU A 953 -5.04 -2.25 27.23
N ALA A 954 -3.89 -2.91 27.12
CA ALA A 954 -2.58 -2.25 27.08
C ALA A 954 -2.47 -1.30 25.88
N LEU A 955 -3.04 -1.66 24.73
CA LEU A 955 -3.05 -0.82 23.54
C LEU A 955 -3.95 0.42 23.73
N HIS A 956 -5.14 0.25 24.33
CA HIS A 956 -6.00 1.39 24.73
C HIS A 956 -5.28 2.36 25.68
N ILE A 957 -4.63 1.84 26.72
CA ILE A 957 -3.86 2.64 27.69
C ILE A 957 -2.69 3.35 26.99
N THR A 958 -2.00 2.65 26.08
CA THR A 958 -0.90 3.22 25.31
C THR A 958 -1.34 4.43 24.49
N ASN A 959 -2.50 4.36 23.83
CA ASN A 959 -3.05 5.49 23.08
C ASN A 959 -3.44 6.66 23.99
N LEU A 960 -4.07 6.37 25.14
CA LEU A 960 -4.40 7.38 26.15
C LEU A 960 -3.15 8.13 26.64
N LEU A 961 -2.11 7.41 27.06
CA LEU A 961 -0.86 8.02 27.56
C LEU A 961 -0.13 8.80 26.46
N THR A 962 -0.07 8.25 25.25
CA THR A 962 0.58 8.93 24.12
C THR A 962 -0.13 10.24 23.80
N ARG A 963 -1.47 10.24 23.68
CA ARG A 963 -2.25 11.46 23.40
C ARG A 963 -2.19 12.47 24.54
N SER A 964 -2.14 11.99 25.78
CA SER A 964 -1.98 12.86 26.95
C SER A 964 -0.63 13.58 26.95
N LEU A 965 0.45 12.90 26.53
CA LEU A 965 1.76 13.55 26.37
C LEU A 965 1.74 14.61 25.27
N PHE A 966 1.10 14.34 24.13
CA PHE A 966 0.95 15.32 23.05
C PHE A 966 0.20 16.57 23.54
N ALA A 967 -0.91 16.39 24.24
CA ALA A 967 -1.67 17.50 24.82
C ALA A 967 -0.82 18.29 25.83
N TYR A 968 -0.10 17.59 26.71
CA TYR A 968 0.77 18.19 27.72
C TYR A 968 1.90 19.04 27.11
N GLN A 969 2.62 18.51 26.10
CA GLN A 969 3.70 19.23 25.41
C GLN A 969 3.20 20.49 24.67
N LEU A 970 1.94 20.48 24.23
CA LEU A 970 1.28 21.62 23.60
C LEU A 970 0.65 22.60 24.61
N GLY A 971 0.85 22.35 25.91
CA GLY A 971 0.43 23.22 27.01
C GLY A 971 -1.03 23.06 27.42
N MET A 972 -1.63 21.90 27.15
CA MET A 972 -3.01 21.54 27.53
C MET A 972 -3.00 20.49 28.66
N ASP A 973 -3.64 20.82 29.78
CA ASP A 973 -3.70 20.00 31.01
C ASP A 973 -4.91 19.02 31.03
N ASP A 974 -5.51 18.73 29.87
CA ASP A 974 -6.66 17.81 29.75
C ASP A 974 -6.71 17.19 28.33
N LEU A 975 -7.54 16.16 28.15
CA LEU A 975 -7.76 15.47 26.88
C LEU A 975 -9.27 15.19 26.68
N PRO A 976 -9.83 15.31 25.46
CA PRO A 976 -11.20 14.90 25.19
C PRO A 976 -11.37 13.39 25.26
N GLN A 977 -12.50 12.92 25.82
CA GLN A 977 -12.73 11.49 25.99
C GLN A 977 -12.94 10.74 24.67
N SER A 978 -13.47 11.40 23.64
CA SER A 978 -13.70 10.82 22.31
C SER A 978 -12.41 10.37 21.60
N VAL A 979 -11.28 10.96 21.97
CA VAL A 979 -9.96 10.66 21.40
C VAL A 979 -9.08 9.83 22.32
N ALA A 980 -9.45 9.68 23.60
CA ALA A 980 -8.66 8.99 24.61
C ALA A 980 -8.42 7.50 24.28
N PHE A 981 -9.45 6.83 23.76
CA PHE A 981 -9.43 5.41 23.45
C PHE A 981 -9.66 5.16 21.96
N PHE A 982 -9.15 4.03 21.46
CA PHE A 982 -9.51 3.54 20.13
C PHE A 982 -11.00 3.30 20.00
N SER A 983 -11.53 3.49 18.80
CA SER A 983 -12.92 3.10 18.49
C SER A 983 -13.16 1.61 18.73
N ALA A 984 -12.17 0.80 18.38
CA ALA A 984 -12.08 -0.62 18.71
C ALA A 984 -10.63 -1.10 18.54
N VAL A 985 -10.26 -2.15 19.27
CA VAL A 985 -9.04 -2.92 19.04
C VAL A 985 -9.43 -4.24 18.38
N ASP A 986 -8.85 -4.51 17.22
CA ASP A 986 -9.09 -5.73 16.48
C ASP A 986 -8.23 -6.88 17.03
N ILE A 987 -8.84 -8.06 17.14
CA ILE A 987 -8.20 -9.31 17.49
C ILE A 987 -8.54 -10.35 16.42
N ASP A 988 -7.51 -10.87 15.75
CA ASP A 988 -7.70 -11.77 14.61
C ASP A 988 -6.56 -12.77 14.43
N GLN A 989 -6.83 -13.91 13.79
CA GLN A 989 -5.82 -14.88 13.37
C GLN A 989 -5.15 -14.50 12.03
N CYS A 990 -5.76 -13.58 11.28
CA CYS A 990 -5.25 -13.14 9.98
C CYS A 990 -5.23 -11.62 9.85
N LEU A 991 -4.35 -11.11 8.99
CA LEU A 991 -4.29 -9.69 8.65
C LEU A 991 -5.31 -9.38 7.55
N ARG A 992 -6.38 -8.67 7.91
CA ARG A 992 -7.41 -8.15 7.00
C ARG A 992 -7.81 -6.75 7.43
N LYS A 993 -8.39 -5.99 6.50
CA LYS A 993 -8.77 -4.60 6.72
C LYS A 993 -9.85 -4.44 7.80
N GLU A 994 -10.82 -5.35 7.81
CA GLU A 994 -11.89 -5.41 8.80
C GLU A 994 -12.02 -6.86 9.25
N VAL A 995 -12.11 -7.10 10.56
CA VAL A 995 -12.14 -8.45 11.14
C VAL A 995 -13.32 -9.32 10.68
N THR A 996 -14.39 -8.69 10.20
CA THR A 996 -15.57 -9.39 9.66
C THR A 996 -15.44 -9.75 8.18
N MET A 997 -14.41 -9.25 7.48
CA MET A 997 -14.27 -9.41 6.04
C MET A 997 -13.80 -10.83 5.69
N ASN A 998 -14.60 -11.56 4.89
CA ASN A 998 -14.26 -12.93 4.48
C ASN A 998 -13.23 -13.00 3.33
N CYS A 999 -12.76 -11.86 2.81
CA CYS A 999 -11.70 -11.74 1.78
C CYS A 999 -11.89 -12.66 0.56
N VAL A 1000 -13.11 -12.71 0.02
CA VAL A 1000 -13.42 -13.46 -1.21
C VAL A 1000 -12.78 -12.75 -2.41
N THR A 1001 -11.94 -13.48 -3.13
CA THR A 1001 -11.25 -12.98 -4.33
C THR A 1001 -11.25 -14.05 -5.42
N PRO A 1002 -10.89 -13.74 -6.67
CA PRO A 1002 -10.82 -14.74 -7.74
C PRO A 1002 -9.85 -15.90 -7.42
N SER A 1003 -8.74 -15.62 -6.74
CA SER A 1003 -7.80 -16.64 -6.27
C SER A 1003 -8.22 -17.33 -4.97
N ASN A 1004 -9.18 -16.75 -4.24
CA ASN A 1004 -9.79 -17.32 -3.05
C ASN A 1004 -11.34 -17.27 -3.11
N PRO A 1005 -11.98 -18.10 -3.94
CA PRO A 1005 -13.42 -18.01 -4.20
C PRO A 1005 -14.29 -18.43 -3.00
N HIS A 1006 -13.73 -19.21 -2.07
CA HIS A 1006 -14.44 -19.69 -0.88
C HIS A 1006 -14.22 -18.81 0.36
N GLY A 1007 -13.42 -17.74 0.25
CA GLY A 1007 -13.11 -16.85 1.36
C GLY A 1007 -12.24 -17.50 2.45
N MET A 1008 -11.99 -16.75 3.52
CA MET A 1008 -11.17 -17.19 4.66
C MET A 1008 -11.85 -18.28 5.48
N GLU A 1009 -13.16 -18.18 5.68
CA GLU A 1009 -13.92 -19.10 6.53
C GLU A 1009 -14.01 -20.51 5.92
N ARG A 1010 -14.55 -20.64 4.70
CA ARG A 1010 -14.70 -21.96 4.05
C ARG A 1010 -13.42 -22.43 3.38
N GLY A 1011 -12.61 -21.51 2.85
CA GLY A 1011 -11.40 -21.85 2.09
C GLY A 1011 -10.20 -22.21 2.97
N TYR A 1012 -10.01 -21.46 4.06
CA TYR A 1012 -8.87 -21.61 4.97
C TYR A 1012 -9.25 -22.06 6.39
N GLY A 1013 -10.54 -22.13 6.72
CA GLY A 1013 -11.01 -22.52 8.06
C GLY A 1013 -10.82 -21.42 9.11
N ILE A 1014 -10.65 -20.16 8.71
CA ILE A 1014 -10.38 -19.04 9.60
C ILE A 1014 -11.68 -18.23 9.81
N PRO A 1015 -12.26 -18.22 11.02
CA PRO A 1015 -13.49 -17.48 11.30
C PRO A 1015 -13.26 -15.95 11.26
N PRO A 1016 -14.34 -15.15 11.22
CA PRO A 1016 -14.28 -13.71 11.50
C PRO A 1016 -13.61 -13.42 12.85
N GLY A 1017 -12.77 -12.39 12.89
CA GLY A 1017 -12.17 -11.88 14.12
C GLY A 1017 -13.16 -11.01 14.91
N GLN A 1018 -12.67 -10.43 16.00
CA GLN A 1018 -13.48 -9.62 16.91
C GLN A 1018 -12.84 -8.24 17.07
N ALA A 1019 -13.67 -7.22 17.21
CA ALA A 1019 -13.25 -5.84 17.46
C ALA A 1019 -13.87 -5.40 18.78
N TYR A 1020 -13.03 -5.08 19.76
CA TYR A 1020 -13.44 -4.76 21.11
C TYR A 1020 -13.33 -3.27 21.38
N ASP A 1021 -14.40 -2.66 21.89
CA ASP A 1021 -14.31 -1.30 22.43
C ASP A 1021 -13.69 -1.30 23.84
N ILE A 1022 -13.47 -0.10 24.40
CA ILE A 1022 -12.88 0.03 25.74
C ILE A 1022 -13.77 -0.59 26.82
N MET A 1023 -15.09 -0.47 26.73
CA MET A 1023 -16.01 -0.96 27.76
C MET A 1023 -16.08 -2.48 27.76
N GLU A 1024 -16.12 -3.08 26.57
CA GLU A 1024 -16.04 -4.52 26.37
C GLU A 1024 -14.70 -5.08 26.85
N THR A 1025 -13.60 -4.39 26.54
CA THR A 1025 -12.25 -4.79 26.98
C THR A 1025 -12.13 -4.76 28.51
N LEU A 1026 -12.68 -3.73 29.17
CA LEU A 1026 -12.70 -3.63 30.63
C LEU A 1026 -13.51 -4.76 31.26
N LYS A 1027 -14.65 -5.12 30.66
CA LYS A 1027 -15.49 -6.23 31.12
C LYS A 1027 -14.74 -7.56 31.08
N MET A 1028 -13.98 -7.82 30.02
CA MET A 1028 -13.21 -9.06 29.87
C MET A 1028 -11.99 -9.14 30.79
N THR A 1029 -11.36 -8.01 31.09
CA THR A 1029 -10.10 -7.94 31.87
C THR A 1029 -10.30 -7.65 33.36
N GLY A 1030 -11.53 -7.31 33.77
CA GLY A 1030 -11.81 -6.79 35.11
C GLY A 1030 -11.07 -5.47 35.39
N GLY A 1031 -10.69 -4.72 34.34
CA GLY A 1031 -9.97 -3.45 34.46
C GLY A 1031 -8.50 -3.56 34.90
N SER A 1032 -7.88 -4.74 34.86
CA SER A 1032 -6.47 -4.94 35.23
C SER A 1032 -5.66 -5.62 34.14
N LEU A 1033 -4.39 -5.22 34.03
CA LEU A 1033 -3.41 -5.87 33.17
C LEU A 1033 -2.74 -7.08 33.83
N SER A 1034 -2.99 -7.36 35.11
CA SER A 1034 -2.38 -8.49 35.83
C SER A 1034 -3.12 -9.80 35.58
N GLU A 1035 -2.39 -10.91 35.47
CA GLU A 1035 -2.95 -12.28 35.30
C GLU A 1035 -3.99 -12.67 36.36
N LYS A 1036 -3.90 -12.12 37.57
CA LYS A 1036 -4.70 -12.55 38.74
C LYS A 1036 -6.21 -12.27 38.65
N ASN A 1037 -6.65 -11.46 37.69
CA ASN A 1037 -8.05 -10.98 37.60
C ASN A 1037 -8.78 -11.45 36.33
N LEU A 1038 -8.19 -12.35 35.54
CA LEU A 1038 -8.91 -12.93 34.40
C LEU A 1038 -10.08 -13.77 34.94
N PRO A 1039 -11.32 -13.58 34.46
CA PRO A 1039 -12.40 -14.48 34.79
C PRO A 1039 -11.98 -15.90 34.35
N CYS A 1040 -11.93 -16.83 35.31
CA CYS A 1040 -11.68 -18.23 35.01
C CYS A 1040 -12.77 -18.71 34.03
N ASP A 1041 -12.39 -19.24 32.87
CA ASP A 1041 -13.27 -19.83 31.84
C ASP A 1041 -14.15 -21.01 32.33
N ASN A 1042 -14.20 -21.27 33.65
CA ASN A 1042 -14.97 -22.35 34.25
C ASN A 1042 -16.50 -22.14 34.17
N ASP A 1043 -16.99 -20.93 33.93
CA ASP A 1043 -18.45 -20.69 33.85
C ASP A 1043 -19.04 -21.13 32.49
N SER A 1044 -18.23 -21.23 31.44
CA SER A 1044 -18.67 -21.75 30.13
C SER A 1044 -18.84 -23.28 30.10
N GLU A 1045 -18.14 -24.00 30.99
CA GLU A 1045 -18.28 -25.45 31.12
C GLU A 1045 -19.49 -25.86 31.99
N VAL A 1046 -19.97 -24.96 32.85
CA VAL A 1046 -21.15 -25.19 33.70
C VAL A 1046 -22.44 -24.99 32.90
N GLU A 1047 -22.49 -24.03 31.97
CA GLU A 1047 -23.67 -23.86 31.10
C GLU A 1047 -23.81 -24.97 30.04
N MET A 1048 -22.71 -25.53 29.51
CA MET A 1048 -22.79 -26.69 28.60
C MET A 1048 -23.13 -28.01 29.31
N LYS A 1049 -22.83 -28.16 30.60
CA LYS A 1049 -23.22 -29.34 31.39
C LYS A 1049 -24.66 -29.28 31.91
N GLN A 1050 -25.35 -28.15 31.81
CA GLN A 1050 -26.79 -28.04 32.09
C GLN A 1050 -27.66 -28.12 30.81
N ALA A 1051 -27.04 -28.19 29.63
CA ALA A 1051 -27.73 -28.34 28.34
C ALA A 1051 -27.49 -29.71 27.65
N VAL A 1052 -26.86 -30.66 28.35
CA VAL A 1052 -26.81 -32.10 28.02
C VAL A 1052 -27.53 -32.84 29.14
#